data_AF-A0A212KM02-F1
#
_entry.id   AF-A0A212KM02-F1
#
_cell.length_a   1.000
_cell.length_b   1.000
_cell.length_c   1.000
_cell.angle_alpha   90.00
_cell.angle_beta   90.00
_cell.angle_gamma   90.00
#
_symmetry.space_group_name_H-M   'P 1'
#
loop_
_entity.id
_entity.type
_entity.pdbx_description
1 polymer ?
#
loop_
_entity_poly.entity_id
_entity_poly.type
_entity_poly.pdbx_seq_one_letter_code
_entity_poly.pdbx_strand_id
1 'polypeptide(L)'
;MSFVDCIKAAAASGKIREEKAGEAIAEYDRTRAEMLAKGMDENEAAYAASVEATKRVTTAKGDARWRRIKEMQAAYRIGKAFETGAMKPWEIPAAILEGDDRLPFANVETRHQRIRGQFHAMMEAGLEKYRPRAAGMWHPKAGLDDLVREVFEPGSTRDRSAAEIAEQWGEVSDHARKRANRAGTSIHKMDRPYLPQQQDRLLLRGKKAEWMANHMAWLDWDNMTHFDDGRPIAPEEREAVLSSVYDTLLTDGYVKIRPGVRMSENMAARLSHQRFLIYKDAESWLAANRAYGSGDAFQQMVKSMDTMSRDIAMMEVLGPNPAAMKAYLENTVRKSAVDMDVAKQGGGVRTSIAKADAELARFDEMYAVLTNAASTGEEDFIGNTFAGVRNVLSSAMLGTATLAAIPGDLMTMHHVRFFDRLSGTHMLRSYLKQMNPLSSADRRLAVRSGLIAESSSSIALGHTRYFGAMTGPQLSRRISDTVMRASLMSPHTQAAKWAFGMEFMGLFADHAGQPFEKLPFRATLERHGITAKDWDIFRATDPYKHGGASFIRPDDLLSRTDLDEGTANGVADKFMDMILDERKFAVPESSLRGRASLVGTTRGGTFLGEVVRSYAMFKNFPVTIMLTHARRGLQQATLGGKAKYLGSFFLGLTAAGALSTQAYEIAAGRDPMDMTSPQFWGKAALRGGGLGYLGDFLFAELNRYGSGLDDMVAGPMISFMSDLRNLTVGNLMELAEGKDTKFAKELLSFGARYAPGSTLWYAKLALRRLILDQLMQEADPAAARRFRQEVVRSRKVYGQDYWWRPGQTAPDRSPAFGGVIGG
;
A
#
# COMPACT_ATOMS: atom_id res chain seq x y z
N MET A 1 15.70 54.76 -19.98
CA MET A 1 15.32 53.67 -20.89
C MET A 1 14.50 52.69 -20.08
N SER A 2 13.24 52.43 -20.45
CA SER A 2 12.37 51.57 -19.64
C SER A 2 12.74 50.09 -19.79
N PHE A 3 12.34 49.26 -18.82
CA PHE A 3 12.54 47.81 -18.91
C PHE A 3 11.89 47.20 -20.16
N VAL A 4 10.71 47.72 -20.55
CA VAL A 4 10.00 47.33 -21.77
C VAL A 4 10.78 47.70 -23.03
N ASP A 5 11.41 48.88 -23.07
CA ASP A 5 12.25 49.30 -24.20
C ASP A 5 13.47 48.39 -24.35
N CYS A 6 14.08 47.98 -23.23
CA CYS A 6 15.19 47.02 -23.23
C CYS A 6 14.77 45.65 -23.81
N ILE A 7 13.59 45.14 -23.44
CA ILE A 7 13.07 43.87 -23.95
C ILE A 7 12.75 43.97 -25.46
N LYS A 8 12.10 45.05 -25.88
CA LYS A 8 11.78 45.29 -27.30
C LYS A 8 13.04 45.43 -28.15
N ALA A 9 14.06 46.13 -27.66
CA ALA A 9 15.36 46.23 -28.33
C ALA A 9 16.10 44.88 -28.40
N ALA A 10 15.99 44.04 -27.36
CA ALA A 10 16.55 42.69 -27.37
C ALA A 10 15.82 41.76 -28.37
N ALA A 11 14.51 41.94 -28.55
CA ALA A 11 13.74 41.22 -29.56
C ALA A 11 14.11 41.67 -30.98
N ALA A 12 14.17 42.98 -31.21
CA ALA A 12 14.55 43.57 -32.50
C ALA A 12 15.98 43.20 -32.94
N SER A 13 16.89 42.99 -31.98
CA SER A 13 18.27 42.53 -32.24
C SER A 13 18.41 41.00 -32.34
N GLY A 14 17.31 40.24 -32.30
CA GLY A 14 17.30 38.78 -32.40
C GLY A 14 17.85 38.04 -31.18
N LYS A 15 18.18 38.75 -30.10
CA LYS A 15 18.70 38.16 -28.85
C LYS A 15 17.61 37.44 -28.07
N ILE A 16 16.34 37.81 -28.27
CA ILE A 16 15.16 37.16 -27.68
C ILE A 16 14.13 36.94 -28.80
N ARG A 17 13.44 35.80 -28.81
CA ARG A 17 12.30 35.57 -29.73
C ARG A 17 11.15 36.51 -29.40
N GLU A 18 10.47 37.03 -30.41
CA GLU A 18 9.39 38.02 -30.26
C GLU A 18 8.26 37.57 -29.32
N GLU A 19 7.83 36.30 -29.42
CA GLU A 19 6.88 35.68 -28.49
C GLU A 19 7.35 35.75 -27.03
N LYS A 20 8.64 35.52 -26.77
CA LYS A 20 9.24 35.58 -25.43
C LYS A 20 9.43 36.99 -24.91
N ALA A 21 9.55 37.96 -25.80
CA ALA A 21 9.53 39.38 -25.43
C ALA A 21 8.11 39.79 -25.00
N GLY A 22 7.08 39.34 -25.72
CA GLY A 22 5.68 39.54 -25.35
C GLY A 22 5.32 38.98 -23.97
N GLU A 23 5.71 37.72 -23.69
CA GLU A 23 5.51 37.10 -22.38
C GLU A 23 6.19 37.89 -21.25
N ALA A 24 7.43 38.34 -21.45
CA ALA A 24 8.18 39.06 -20.42
C ALA A 24 7.62 40.47 -20.15
N ILE A 25 7.09 41.13 -21.18
CA ILE A 25 6.42 42.43 -21.04
C ILE A 25 5.10 42.27 -20.29
N ALA A 26 4.29 41.26 -20.65
CA ALA A 26 3.03 40.99 -19.96
C ALA A 26 3.24 40.66 -18.47
N GLU A 27 4.27 39.88 -18.15
CA GLU A 27 4.66 39.59 -16.76
C GLU A 27 5.09 40.84 -16.00
N TYR A 28 5.88 41.71 -16.64
CA TYR A 28 6.30 42.99 -16.06
C TYR A 28 5.12 43.92 -15.80
N ASP A 29 4.22 44.10 -16.76
CA ASP A 29 3.06 44.97 -16.64
C ASP A 29 2.13 44.47 -15.51
N ARG A 30 1.94 43.16 -15.41
CA ARG A 30 1.16 42.53 -14.33
C ARG A 30 1.81 42.77 -12.96
N THR A 31 3.10 42.46 -12.81
CA THR A 31 3.81 42.62 -11.55
C THR A 31 3.85 44.09 -11.12
N ARG A 32 3.95 45.00 -12.08
CA ARG A 32 3.89 46.44 -11.81
C ARG A 32 2.53 46.86 -11.28
N ALA A 33 1.43 46.37 -11.87
CA ALA A 33 0.09 46.60 -11.35
C ALA A 33 -0.09 46.05 -9.93
N GLU A 34 0.46 44.86 -9.63
CA GLU A 34 0.46 44.28 -8.27
C GLU A 34 1.17 45.19 -7.24
N MET A 35 2.33 45.74 -7.59
CA MET A 35 3.12 46.59 -6.68
C MET A 35 2.46 47.95 -6.45
N LEU A 36 1.85 48.53 -7.49
CA LEU A 36 1.04 49.74 -7.36
C LEU A 36 -0.18 49.53 -6.47
N ALA A 37 -0.85 48.38 -6.59
CA ALA A 37 -1.97 48.02 -5.73
C ALA A 37 -1.57 47.84 -4.25
N LYS A 38 -0.29 47.59 -3.97
CA LYS A 38 0.30 47.55 -2.61
C LYS A 38 0.72 48.93 -2.08
N GLY A 39 0.45 50.00 -2.82
CA GLY A 39 0.73 51.37 -2.40
C GLY A 39 2.16 51.86 -2.67
N MET A 40 2.94 51.14 -3.50
CA MET A 40 4.26 51.60 -3.92
C MET A 40 4.17 52.79 -4.90
N ASP A 41 5.15 53.69 -4.85
CA ASP A 41 5.30 54.76 -5.85
C ASP A 41 5.60 54.18 -7.25
N GLU A 42 5.22 54.91 -8.30
CA GLU A 42 5.34 54.50 -9.70
C GLU A 42 6.75 54.05 -10.09
N ASN A 43 7.78 54.73 -9.59
CA ASN A 43 9.18 54.39 -9.90
C ASN A 43 9.66 53.16 -9.10
N GLU A 44 9.23 53.04 -7.85
CA GLU A 44 9.56 51.92 -6.98
C GLU A 44 8.86 50.63 -7.47
N ALA A 45 7.58 50.73 -7.84
CA ALA A 45 6.79 49.67 -8.43
C ALA A 45 7.37 49.20 -9.77
N ALA A 46 7.79 50.13 -10.65
CA ALA A 46 8.42 49.78 -11.92
C ALA A 46 9.77 49.05 -11.72
N TYR A 47 10.60 49.52 -10.78
CA TYR A 47 11.87 48.85 -10.47
C TYR A 47 11.65 47.47 -9.84
N ALA A 48 10.83 47.37 -8.80
CA ALA A 48 10.49 46.12 -8.13
C ALA A 48 9.85 45.11 -9.10
N ALA A 49 8.96 45.57 -9.99
CA ALA A 49 8.36 44.74 -11.02
C ALA A 49 9.38 44.25 -12.06
N SER A 50 10.37 45.05 -12.44
CA SER A 50 11.41 44.60 -13.37
C SER A 50 12.27 43.47 -12.79
N VAL A 51 12.61 43.56 -11.51
CA VAL A 51 13.39 42.54 -10.78
C VAL A 51 12.55 41.28 -10.59
N GLU A 52 11.32 41.42 -10.11
CA GLU A 52 10.43 40.31 -9.81
C GLU A 52 9.94 39.60 -11.08
N ALA A 53 9.56 40.32 -12.13
CA ALA A 53 9.19 39.72 -13.42
C ALA A 53 10.37 38.97 -14.06
N THR A 54 11.59 39.54 -14.00
CA THR A 54 12.80 38.86 -14.48
C THR A 54 13.03 37.56 -13.70
N LYS A 55 12.90 37.61 -12.37
CA LYS A 55 13.05 36.44 -11.49
C LYS A 55 11.98 35.38 -11.77
N ARG A 56 10.71 35.75 -11.93
CA ARG A 56 9.60 34.84 -12.25
C ARG A 56 9.82 34.15 -13.60
N VAL A 57 10.17 34.91 -14.65
CA VAL A 57 10.43 34.36 -16.00
C VAL A 57 11.66 33.45 -16.02
N THR A 58 12.75 33.85 -15.36
CA THR A 58 13.98 33.03 -15.32
C THR A 58 13.80 31.74 -14.52
N THR A 59 13.09 31.80 -13.39
CA THR A 59 12.77 30.62 -12.56
C THR A 59 11.84 29.66 -13.31
N ALA A 60 10.75 30.16 -13.90
CA ALA A 60 9.82 29.32 -14.67
C ALA A 60 10.50 28.61 -15.86
N LYS A 61 11.40 29.31 -16.57
CA LYS A 61 12.21 28.72 -17.65
C LYS A 61 13.23 27.70 -17.12
N GLY A 62 13.85 27.99 -15.98
CA GLY A 62 14.75 27.08 -15.29
C GLY A 62 14.06 25.77 -14.91
N ASP A 63 12.88 25.88 -14.30
CA ASP A 63 12.04 24.74 -13.90
C ASP A 63 11.59 23.91 -15.10
N ALA A 64 11.12 24.56 -16.16
CA ALA A 64 10.74 23.88 -17.40
C ALA A 64 11.92 23.13 -18.03
N ARG A 65 13.11 23.74 -18.06
CA ARG A 65 14.34 23.09 -18.54
C ARG A 65 14.73 21.91 -17.65
N TRP A 66 14.67 22.07 -16.33
CA TRP A 66 14.99 21.01 -15.38
C TRP A 66 14.06 19.81 -15.52
N ARG A 67 12.74 20.07 -15.61
CA ARG A 67 11.74 19.04 -15.90
C ARG A 67 12.06 18.32 -17.20
N ARG A 68 12.38 19.05 -18.27
CA ARG A 68 12.74 18.43 -19.55
C ARG A 68 13.97 17.52 -19.46
N ILE A 69 15.00 17.93 -18.72
CA ILE A 69 16.18 17.08 -18.47
C ILE A 69 15.79 15.80 -17.75
N LYS A 70 14.95 15.89 -16.72
CA LYS A 70 14.48 14.74 -15.94
C LYS A 70 13.60 13.80 -16.77
N GLU A 71 12.74 14.33 -17.63
CA GLU A 71 11.98 13.54 -18.60
C GLU A 71 12.90 12.75 -19.55
N MET A 72 13.92 13.40 -20.12
CA MET A 72 14.88 12.74 -21.00
C MET A 72 15.70 11.67 -20.28
N GLN A 73 16.12 11.92 -19.03
CA GLN A 73 16.83 10.93 -18.21
C GLN A 73 15.96 9.69 -17.94
N ALA A 74 14.69 9.90 -17.59
CA ALA A 74 13.75 8.79 -17.38
C ALA A 74 13.52 8.00 -18.68
N ALA A 75 13.28 8.70 -19.80
CA ALA A 75 13.11 8.07 -21.11
C ALA A 75 14.34 7.26 -21.54
N TYR A 76 15.54 7.80 -21.35
CA TYR A 76 16.80 7.11 -21.66
C TYR A 76 16.97 5.83 -20.83
N ARG A 77 16.76 5.91 -19.52
CA ARG A 77 16.84 4.74 -18.63
C ARG A 77 15.83 3.66 -19.01
N ILE A 78 14.60 4.06 -19.31
CA ILE A 78 13.53 3.15 -19.75
C ILE A 78 13.86 2.56 -21.13
N GLY A 79 14.37 3.36 -22.07
CA GLY A 79 14.78 2.91 -23.40
C GLY A 79 15.81 1.78 -23.35
N LYS A 80 16.79 1.86 -22.44
CA LYS A 80 17.75 0.76 -22.22
C LYS A 80 17.09 -0.58 -21.89
N ALA A 81 15.97 -0.58 -21.16
CA ALA A 81 15.25 -1.81 -20.87
C ALA A 81 14.72 -2.49 -22.14
N PHE A 82 14.29 -1.71 -23.14
CA PHE A 82 13.87 -2.22 -24.45
C PHE A 82 15.06 -2.71 -25.29
N GLU A 83 16.22 -2.04 -25.20
CA GLU A 83 17.42 -2.37 -25.98
C GLU A 83 18.10 -3.67 -25.53
N THR A 84 18.03 -4.01 -24.24
CA THR A 84 18.73 -5.19 -23.69
C THR A 84 18.24 -6.53 -24.27
N GLY A 85 17.00 -6.59 -24.80
CA GLY A 85 16.37 -7.82 -25.26
C GLY A 85 16.09 -8.87 -24.17
N ALA A 86 16.37 -8.57 -22.90
CA ALA A 86 16.15 -9.48 -21.77
C ALA A 86 14.66 -9.73 -21.47
N MET A 87 13.80 -8.81 -21.91
CA MET A 87 12.36 -8.83 -21.72
C MET A 87 11.65 -8.61 -23.06
N LYS A 88 10.43 -9.16 -23.20
CA LYS A 88 9.58 -8.76 -24.33
C LYS A 88 9.13 -7.31 -24.12
N PRO A 89 8.96 -6.51 -25.20
CA PRO A 89 8.57 -5.10 -25.08
C PRO A 89 7.35 -4.88 -24.17
N TRP A 90 6.31 -5.71 -24.31
CA TRP A 90 5.08 -5.64 -23.52
C TRP A 90 5.21 -6.06 -22.05
N GLU A 91 6.31 -6.71 -21.64
CA GLU A 91 6.56 -7.06 -20.23
C GLU A 91 7.16 -5.88 -19.44
N ILE A 92 7.83 -4.95 -20.14
CA ILE A 92 8.62 -3.87 -19.53
C ILE A 92 7.75 -2.89 -18.72
N PRO A 93 6.59 -2.39 -19.21
CA PRO A 93 5.80 -1.43 -18.44
C PRO A 93 5.36 -1.96 -17.07
N ALA A 94 4.85 -3.18 -17.01
CA ALA A 94 4.45 -3.80 -15.75
C ALA A 94 5.65 -4.05 -14.83
N ALA A 95 6.82 -4.38 -15.38
CA ALA A 95 8.07 -4.48 -14.63
C ALA A 95 8.50 -3.15 -14.01
N ILE A 96 8.36 -2.04 -14.72
CA ILE A 96 8.72 -0.71 -14.20
C ILE A 96 7.86 -0.33 -12.99
N LEU A 97 6.60 -0.77 -12.93
CA LEU A 97 5.72 -0.47 -11.81
C LEU A 97 5.99 -1.34 -10.57
N GLU A 98 6.14 -2.65 -10.73
CA GLU A 98 6.16 -3.60 -9.60
C GLU A 98 7.47 -4.40 -9.43
N GLY A 99 8.34 -4.40 -10.44
CA GLY A 99 9.64 -5.09 -10.43
C GLY A 99 9.68 -6.36 -11.28
N ASP A 100 10.91 -6.66 -11.71
CA ASP A 100 11.39 -7.91 -12.33
C ASP A 100 12.92 -7.91 -12.16
N ASP A 101 13.52 -9.04 -11.77
CA ASP A 101 14.97 -9.20 -11.60
C ASP A 101 15.76 -8.91 -12.90
N ARG A 102 15.09 -8.89 -14.05
CA ARG A 102 15.66 -8.52 -15.36
C ARG A 102 15.75 -7.01 -15.61
N LEU A 103 15.15 -6.18 -14.76
CA LEU A 103 15.25 -4.72 -14.91
C LEU A 103 16.58 -4.19 -14.36
N PRO A 104 17.24 -3.27 -15.08
CA PRO A 104 18.52 -2.71 -14.63
C PRO A 104 18.38 -1.58 -13.60
N PHE A 105 17.19 -1.36 -13.04
CA PHE A 105 16.91 -0.30 -12.06
C PHE A 105 15.68 -0.62 -11.21
N ALA A 106 15.59 -0.01 -10.03
CA ALA A 106 14.45 -0.18 -9.11
C ALA A 106 13.13 0.35 -9.69
N ASN A 107 12.06 -0.39 -9.44
CA ASN A 107 10.69 -0.12 -9.87
C ASN A 107 9.97 0.90 -8.97
N VAL A 108 8.78 1.33 -9.38
CA VAL A 108 8.00 2.33 -8.63
C VAL A 108 7.60 1.84 -7.24
N GLU A 109 7.09 0.62 -7.12
CA GLU A 109 6.59 0.08 -5.85
C GLU A 109 7.72 -0.01 -4.80
N THR A 110 8.89 -0.54 -5.16
CA THR A 110 10.04 -0.60 -4.24
C THR A 110 10.48 0.79 -3.82
N ARG A 111 10.52 1.74 -4.76
CA ARG A 111 10.91 3.11 -4.47
C ARG A 111 9.91 3.82 -3.56
N HIS A 112 8.61 3.62 -3.77
CA HIS A 112 7.56 4.12 -2.88
C HIS A 112 7.75 3.57 -1.46
N GLN A 113 7.92 2.24 -1.34
CA GLN A 113 8.15 1.58 -0.06
C GLN A 113 9.39 2.10 0.66
N ARG A 114 10.50 2.32 -0.07
CA ARG A 114 11.73 2.87 0.50
C ARG A 114 11.55 4.30 1.00
N ILE A 115 10.99 5.19 0.18
CA ILE A 115 10.74 6.59 0.57
C ILE A 115 9.82 6.62 1.80
N ARG A 116 8.79 5.78 1.82
CA ARG A 116 7.88 5.66 2.97
C ARG A 116 8.61 5.18 4.21
N GLY A 117 9.49 4.19 4.08
CA GLY A 117 10.34 3.69 5.16
C GLY A 117 11.23 4.78 5.76
N GLN A 118 11.88 5.57 4.90
CA GLN A 118 12.70 6.71 5.30
C GLN A 118 11.87 7.78 6.03
N PHE A 119 10.69 8.13 5.50
CA PHE A 119 9.80 9.09 6.16
C PHE A 119 9.30 8.58 7.50
N HIS A 120 9.01 7.27 7.62
CA HIS A 120 8.65 6.65 8.90
C HIS A 120 9.81 6.67 9.90
N ALA A 121 11.05 6.45 9.44
CA ALA A 121 12.23 6.53 10.30
C ALA A 121 12.40 7.94 10.89
N MET A 122 12.18 8.98 10.08
CA MET A 122 12.23 10.39 10.51
C MET A 122 11.10 10.75 11.49
N MET A 123 9.92 10.13 11.36
CA MET A 123 8.74 10.36 12.21
C MET A 123 8.56 9.29 13.30
N GLU A 124 9.63 8.58 13.70
CA GLU A 124 9.52 7.43 14.59
C GLU A 124 8.84 7.77 15.92
N ALA A 125 9.17 8.91 16.53
CA ALA A 125 8.62 9.28 17.84
C ALA A 125 7.09 9.45 17.78
N GLY A 126 6.60 10.09 16.71
CA GLY A 126 5.16 10.23 16.47
C GLY A 126 4.48 8.89 16.22
N LEU A 127 5.11 8.03 15.41
CA LEU A 127 4.59 6.69 15.11
C LEU A 127 4.50 5.82 16.37
N GLU A 128 5.48 5.87 17.27
CA GLU A 128 5.43 5.10 18.53
C GLU A 128 4.45 5.72 19.54
N LYS A 129 4.32 7.05 19.61
CA LYS A 129 3.37 7.73 20.53
C LYS A 129 1.92 7.42 20.16
N TYR A 130 1.57 7.59 18.87
CA TYR A 130 0.20 7.51 18.39
C TYR A 130 -0.20 6.15 17.79
N ARG A 131 0.68 5.13 17.86
CA ARG A 131 0.33 3.79 17.39
C ARG A 131 -0.93 3.26 18.05
N PRO A 132 -1.75 2.47 17.33
CA PRO A 132 -2.88 1.78 17.94
C PRO A 132 -2.44 0.78 19.03
N ARG A 133 -3.21 0.72 20.12
CA ARG A 133 -3.01 -0.14 21.29
C ARG A 133 -4.26 -0.97 21.56
N ALA A 134 -4.16 -1.96 22.43
CA ALA A 134 -5.26 -2.90 22.76
C ALA A 134 -5.91 -3.49 21.48
N ALA A 135 -5.09 -4.16 20.66
CA ALA A 135 -5.50 -4.69 19.36
C ALA A 135 -6.14 -3.65 18.42
N GLY A 136 -5.80 -2.36 18.53
CA GLY A 136 -6.36 -1.31 17.68
C GLY A 136 -7.67 -0.70 18.21
N MET A 137 -8.19 -1.19 19.34
CA MET A 137 -9.37 -0.58 19.97
C MET A 137 -9.07 0.79 20.56
N TRP A 138 -7.83 1.02 21.00
CA TRP A 138 -7.42 2.30 21.58
C TRP A 138 -6.42 3.03 20.69
N HIS A 139 -6.78 4.23 20.26
CA HIS A 139 -5.92 5.14 19.53
C HIS A 139 -5.57 6.31 20.46
N PRO A 140 -4.29 6.48 20.85
CA PRO A 140 -3.88 7.60 21.69
C PRO A 140 -4.22 8.94 21.03
N LYS A 141 -4.88 9.83 21.77
CA LYS A 141 -5.22 11.19 21.30
C LYS A 141 -4.59 12.31 22.12
N ALA A 142 -4.04 11.98 23.29
CA ALA A 142 -3.43 12.95 24.18
C ALA A 142 -2.26 13.67 23.49
N GLY A 143 -2.24 15.00 23.59
CA GLY A 143 -1.23 15.86 22.98
C GLY A 143 -1.36 16.07 21.47
N LEU A 144 -2.43 15.61 20.81
CA LEU A 144 -2.63 15.88 19.37
C LEU A 144 -2.93 17.36 19.10
N ASP A 145 -3.75 17.99 19.93
CA ASP A 145 -4.04 19.42 19.80
C ASP A 145 -2.77 20.24 20.10
N ASP A 146 -1.98 19.82 21.09
CA ASP A 146 -0.68 20.42 21.40
C ASP A 146 0.32 20.23 20.25
N LEU A 147 0.33 19.07 19.58
CA LEU A 147 1.11 18.86 18.36
C LEU A 147 0.74 19.87 17.28
N VAL A 148 -0.56 20.16 17.08
CA VAL A 148 -0.96 21.18 16.11
C VAL A 148 -0.46 22.55 16.52
N ARG A 149 -0.59 22.92 17.80
CA ARG A 149 -0.08 24.20 18.33
C ARG A 149 1.43 24.33 18.16
N GLU A 150 2.20 23.30 18.50
CA GLU A 150 3.66 23.27 18.33
C GLU A 150 4.09 23.37 16.86
N VAL A 151 3.32 22.81 15.92
CA VAL A 151 3.61 22.98 14.49
C VAL A 151 3.42 24.44 14.07
N PHE A 152 2.31 25.08 14.44
CA PHE A 152 2.01 26.46 14.05
C PHE A 152 2.84 27.50 14.81
N GLU A 153 3.16 27.23 16.07
CA GLU A 153 3.92 28.10 16.95
C GLU A 153 4.84 27.24 17.84
N PRO A 154 6.10 27.00 17.40
CA PRO A 154 7.06 26.19 18.16
C PRO A 154 7.31 26.76 19.56
N GLY A 155 7.21 25.91 20.58
CA GLY A 155 7.34 26.28 21.99
C GLY A 155 6.08 26.86 22.63
N SER A 156 4.94 26.86 21.92
CA SER A 156 3.66 27.36 22.44
C SER A 156 3.06 26.48 23.54
N THR A 157 3.50 25.24 23.70
CA THR A 157 2.98 24.29 24.68
C THR A 157 4.07 23.81 25.65
N ARG A 158 3.65 23.06 26.67
CA ARG A 158 4.58 22.40 27.61
C ARG A 158 4.75 20.90 27.29
N ASP A 159 4.15 20.37 26.23
CA ASP A 159 4.29 18.96 25.82
C ASP A 159 5.57 18.81 24.98
N ARG A 160 6.67 18.40 25.64
CA ARG A 160 7.96 18.11 24.97
C ARG A 160 7.82 17.11 23.83
N SER A 161 6.93 16.13 23.98
CA SER A 161 6.74 15.12 22.95
C SER A 161 5.95 15.66 21.77
N ALA A 162 5.02 16.59 21.98
CA ALA A 162 4.37 17.32 20.88
C ALA A 162 5.39 18.18 20.11
N ALA A 163 6.27 18.89 20.81
CA ALA A 163 7.33 19.69 20.21
C ALA A 163 8.32 18.83 19.38
N GLU A 164 8.78 17.70 19.91
CA GLU A 164 9.66 16.76 19.18
C GLU A 164 9.00 16.25 17.90
N ILE A 165 7.70 15.91 17.93
CA ILE A 165 6.98 15.41 16.75
C ILE A 165 6.73 16.54 15.73
N ALA A 166 6.51 17.77 16.19
CA ALA A 166 6.38 18.94 15.33
C ALA A 166 7.70 19.23 14.58
N GLU A 167 8.83 19.11 15.25
CA GLU A 167 10.17 19.23 14.65
C GLU A 167 10.40 18.13 13.59
N GLN A 168 10.14 16.86 13.94
CA GLN A 168 10.21 15.74 12.99
C GLN A 168 9.33 15.96 11.76
N TRP A 169 8.13 16.54 11.96
CA TRP A 169 7.23 16.88 10.85
C TRP A 169 7.83 17.93 9.91
N GLY A 170 8.46 18.97 10.47
CA GLY A 170 9.18 19.99 9.70
C GLY A 170 10.33 19.41 8.89
N GLU A 171 11.13 18.53 9.50
CA GLU A 171 12.26 17.87 8.85
C GLU A 171 11.82 16.94 7.72
N VAL A 172 10.84 16.05 7.97
CA VAL A 172 10.36 15.11 6.93
C VAL A 172 9.68 15.84 5.78
N SER A 173 8.95 16.92 6.09
CA SER A 173 8.30 17.76 5.08
C SER A 173 9.32 18.46 4.17
N ASP A 174 10.38 19.04 4.76
CA ASP A 174 11.44 19.68 3.97
C ASP A 174 12.28 18.65 3.18
N HIS A 175 12.53 17.47 3.76
CA HIS A 175 13.19 16.38 3.06
C HIS A 175 12.37 15.91 1.85
N ALA A 176 11.07 15.66 2.04
CA ALA A 176 10.15 15.27 0.97
C ALA A 176 10.12 16.32 -0.16
N ARG A 177 10.05 17.60 0.21
CA ARG A 177 10.10 18.74 -0.72
C ARG A 177 11.39 18.77 -1.54
N LYS A 178 12.55 18.70 -0.88
CA LYS A 178 13.87 18.68 -1.56
C LYS A 178 13.97 17.52 -2.52
N ARG A 179 13.50 16.34 -2.11
CA ARG A 179 13.52 15.14 -2.95
C ARG A 179 12.58 15.24 -4.14
N ALA A 180 11.36 15.73 -3.96
CA ALA A 180 10.45 16.03 -5.06
C ALA A 180 11.08 17.02 -6.07
N ASN A 181 11.77 18.05 -5.58
CA ASN A 181 12.43 19.03 -6.44
C ASN A 181 13.57 18.41 -7.26
N ARG A 182 14.33 17.46 -6.68
CA ARG A 182 15.31 16.66 -7.44
C ARG A 182 14.67 15.80 -8.52
N ALA A 183 13.41 15.39 -8.33
CA ALA A 183 12.64 14.62 -9.29
C ALA A 183 11.98 15.48 -10.39
N GLY A 184 11.96 16.81 -10.24
CA GLY A 184 11.50 17.76 -11.26
C GLY A 184 10.42 18.75 -10.81
N THR A 185 10.00 18.73 -9.54
CA THR A 185 9.13 19.78 -9.00
C THR A 185 9.91 21.07 -8.70
N SER A 186 9.19 22.14 -8.41
CA SER A 186 9.73 23.41 -7.91
C SER A 186 8.92 23.91 -6.72
N ILE A 187 8.83 23.06 -5.69
CA ILE A 187 8.15 23.35 -4.44
C ILE A 187 9.04 24.27 -3.61
N HIS A 188 8.56 25.50 -3.41
CA HIS A 188 9.18 26.46 -2.53
C HIS A 188 9.03 26.04 -1.06
N LYS A 189 10.03 26.37 -0.24
CA LYS A 189 9.88 26.23 1.21
C LYS A 189 8.84 27.26 1.66
N MET A 190 7.83 26.83 2.40
CA MET A 190 6.86 27.76 2.98
C MET A 190 7.53 28.45 4.18
N ASP A 191 7.40 29.77 4.25
CA ASP A 191 7.89 30.56 5.40
C ASP A 191 7.01 30.35 6.64
N ARG A 192 5.81 29.81 6.45
CA ARG A 192 4.84 29.51 7.49
C ARG A 192 4.68 28.00 7.70
N PRO A 193 4.40 27.56 8.94
CA PRO A 193 4.10 26.17 9.19
C PRO A 193 2.83 25.71 8.48
N TYR A 194 2.77 24.42 8.14
CA TYR A 194 1.58 23.84 7.53
C TYR A 194 1.36 22.40 8.00
N LEU A 195 0.07 22.04 8.05
CA LEU A 195 -0.40 20.68 8.29
C LEU A 195 -1.32 20.26 7.16
N PRO A 196 -1.31 18.99 6.69
CA PRO A 196 -2.25 18.51 5.68
C PRO A 196 -3.70 18.82 6.08
N GLN A 197 -4.55 19.12 5.09
CA GLN A 197 -5.92 19.64 5.32
C GLN A 197 -6.93 18.77 4.57
N GLN A 198 -6.93 17.48 4.87
CA GLN A 198 -7.83 16.54 4.18
C GLN A 198 -9.24 16.67 4.74
N GLN A 199 -10.18 17.01 3.87
CA GLN A 199 -11.59 17.16 4.23
C GLN A 199 -12.41 15.97 3.71
N ASP A 200 -13.35 15.48 4.52
CA ASP A 200 -14.21 14.34 4.20
C ASP A 200 -15.43 14.79 3.41
N ARG A 201 -15.56 14.29 2.17
CA ARG A 201 -16.66 14.63 1.25
C ARG A 201 -18.05 14.34 1.83
N LEU A 202 -18.19 13.30 2.65
CA LEU A 202 -19.47 12.97 3.29
C LEU A 202 -19.86 14.00 4.35
N LEU A 203 -18.87 14.57 5.06
CA LEU A 203 -19.11 15.64 6.04
C LEU A 203 -19.42 16.98 5.37
N LEU A 204 -18.92 17.21 4.15
CA LEU A 204 -19.21 18.40 3.37
C LEU A 204 -20.64 18.39 2.79
N ARG A 205 -21.17 17.22 2.42
CA ARG A 205 -22.43 17.10 1.66
C ARG A 205 -23.58 17.86 2.33
N GLY A 206 -24.15 18.83 1.60
CA GLY A 206 -25.27 19.66 2.04
C GLY A 206 -24.89 20.82 2.98
N LYS A 207 -23.59 21.08 3.21
CA LYS A 207 -23.12 22.09 4.17
C LYS A 207 -22.37 23.26 3.53
N LYS A 208 -22.60 23.56 2.25
CA LYS A 208 -21.87 24.59 1.49
C LYS A 208 -21.84 25.95 2.22
N ALA A 209 -23.00 26.46 2.63
CA ALA A 209 -23.10 27.75 3.30
C ALA A 209 -22.35 27.78 4.65
N GLU A 210 -22.53 26.76 5.48
CA GLU A 210 -21.84 26.62 6.78
C GLU A 210 -20.32 26.54 6.59
N TRP A 211 -19.87 25.72 5.63
CA TRP A 211 -18.46 25.54 5.33
C TRP A 211 -17.80 26.85 4.87
N MET A 212 -18.47 27.59 3.99
CA MET A 212 -17.97 28.87 3.48
C MET A 212 -17.91 29.92 4.60
N ALA A 213 -18.95 30.06 5.41
CA ALA A 213 -18.97 31.00 6.54
C ALA A 213 -17.85 30.71 7.55
N ASN A 214 -17.64 29.44 7.88
CA ASN A 214 -16.59 29.01 8.78
C ASN A 214 -15.18 29.30 8.22
N HIS A 215 -14.92 28.94 6.95
CA HIS A 215 -13.62 29.19 6.33
C HIS A 215 -13.35 30.68 6.09
N MET A 216 -14.38 31.50 5.91
CA MET A 216 -14.22 32.96 5.86
C MET A 216 -13.54 33.50 7.13
N ALA A 217 -13.83 32.91 8.30
CA ALA A 217 -13.29 33.32 9.59
C ALA A 217 -11.96 32.63 9.99
N TRP A 218 -11.68 31.44 9.44
CA TRP A 218 -10.53 30.60 9.80
C TRP A 218 -9.31 30.80 8.90
N LEU A 219 -9.50 31.33 7.70
CA LEU A 219 -8.44 31.50 6.72
C LEU A 219 -7.65 32.81 6.91
N ASP A 220 -6.37 32.75 6.55
CA ASP A 220 -5.47 33.88 6.48
C ASP A 220 -5.51 34.49 5.08
N TRP A 221 -6.50 35.36 4.86
CA TRP A 221 -6.73 36.00 3.57
C TRP A 221 -5.58 36.89 3.09
N ASP A 222 -4.75 37.41 4.00
CA ASP A 222 -3.64 38.30 3.67
C ASP A 222 -2.50 37.54 2.98
N ASN A 223 -2.46 36.23 3.16
CA ASN A 223 -1.43 35.34 2.61
C ASN A 223 -1.97 34.44 1.49
N MET A 224 -3.27 34.55 1.17
CA MET A 224 -3.90 33.81 0.09
C MET A 224 -3.97 34.67 -1.18
N THR A 225 -3.53 34.10 -2.30
CA THR A 225 -3.51 34.75 -3.61
C THR A 225 -4.20 33.90 -4.66
N HIS A 226 -4.66 34.52 -5.74
CA HIS A 226 -5.17 33.81 -6.92
C HIS A 226 -4.08 32.93 -7.54
N PHE A 227 -4.47 31.77 -8.07
CA PHE A 227 -3.54 30.75 -8.58
C PHE A 227 -2.86 31.15 -9.90
N ASP A 228 -3.59 31.92 -10.69
CA ASP A 228 -3.33 32.22 -12.09
C ASP A 228 -2.42 33.44 -12.26
N ASP A 229 -2.61 34.47 -11.43
CA ASP A 229 -1.87 35.72 -11.51
C ASP A 229 -1.11 36.09 -10.23
N GLY A 230 -1.37 35.42 -9.10
CA GLY A 230 -0.73 35.70 -7.82
C GLY A 230 -1.23 36.95 -7.11
N ARG A 231 -2.32 37.58 -7.56
CA ARG A 231 -2.86 38.79 -6.93
C ARG A 231 -3.57 38.46 -5.60
N PRO A 232 -3.63 39.40 -4.64
CA PRO A 232 -4.41 39.23 -3.41
C PRO A 232 -5.90 39.00 -3.71
N ILE A 233 -6.58 38.24 -2.86
CA ILE A 233 -8.01 37.95 -3.00
C ILE A 233 -8.83 39.07 -2.31
N ALA A 234 -9.52 39.89 -3.12
CA ALA A 234 -10.31 41.00 -2.61
C ALA A 234 -11.54 40.50 -1.81
N PRO A 235 -12.01 41.22 -0.76
CA PRO A 235 -13.13 40.80 0.08
C PRO A 235 -14.38 40.34 -0.68
N GLU A 236 -14.74 41.04 -1.74
CA GLU A 236 -15.88 40.78 -2.63
C GLU A 236 -15.74 39.49 -3.47
N GLU A 237 -14.52 38.98 -3.66
CA GLU A 237 -14.25 37.76 -4.42
C GLU A 237 -14.23 36.50 -3.54
N ARG A 238 -14.04 36.67 -2.23
CA ARG A 238 -13.79 35.57 -1.28
C ARG A 238 -14.89 34.53 -1.29
N GLU A 239 -16.15 34.95 -1.38
CA GLU A 239 -17.29 34.04 -1.40
C GLU A 239 -17.31 33.16 -2.67
N ALA A 240 -17.07 33.76 -3.83
CA ALA A 240 -17.00 33.04 -5.11
C ALA A 240 -15.82 32.06 -5.13
N VAL A 241 -14.66 32.48 -4.60
CA VAL A 241 -13.48 31.63 -4.44
C VAL A 241 -13.80 30.42 -3.57
N LEU A 242 -14.35 30.62 -2.37
CA LEU A 242 -14.70 29.52 -1.47
C LEU A 242 -15.78 28.59 -2.06
N SER A 243 -16.75 29.14 -2.78
CA SER A 243 -17.74 28.37 -3.52
C SER A 243 -17.09 27.41 -4.53
N SER A 244 -16.11 27.91 -5.29
CA SER A 244 -15.34 27.10 -6.26
C SER A 244 -14.47 26.03 -5.59
N VAL A 245 -13.84 26.36 -4.47
CA VAL A 245 -13.06 25.40 -3.67
C VAL A 245 -13.96 24.30 -3.13
N TYR A 246 -15.10 24.66 -2.55
CA TYR A 246 -16.07 23.69 -2.03
C TYR A 246 -16.56 22.75 -3.13
N ASP A 247 -16.92 23.27 -4.32
CA ASP A 247 -17.39 22.44 -5.44
C ASP A 247 -16.26 21.53 -5.95
N THR A 248 -15.02 22.01 -5.96
CA THR A 248 -13.84 21.19 -6.27
C THR A 248 -13.66 20.05 -5.27
N LEU A 249 -13.74 20.32 -3.97
CA LEU A 249 -13.62 19.30 -2.92
C LEU A 249 -14.76 18.28 -2.98
N LEU A 250 -16.00 18.75 -3.15
CA LEU A 250 -17.18 17.88 -3.20
C LEU A 250 -17.17 16.97 -4.43
N THR A 251 -16.67 17.46 -5.57
CA THR A 251 -16.60 16.72 -6.83
C THR A 251 -15.29 16.00 -7.06
N ASP A 252 -14.33 16.02 -6.13
CA ASP A 252 -12.98 15.49 -6.32
C ASP A 252 -12.30 16.03 -7.60
N GLY A 253 -12.48 17.33 -7.84
CA GLY A 253 -11.91 18.03 -8.99
C GLY A 253 -12.63 17.81 -10.32
N TYR A 254 -13.67 16.95 -10.40
CA TYR A 254 -14.42 16.72 -11.64
C TYR A 254 -15.08 17.99 -12.18
N VAL A 255 -15.42 18.95 -11.33
CA VAL A 255 -15.93 20.28 -11.74
C VAL A 255 -14.95 21.04 -12.66
N LYS A 256 -13.66 20.69 -12.63
CA LYS A 256 -12.63 21.33 -13.47
C LYS A 256 -12.56 20.74 -14.88
N ILE A 257 -13.28 19.65 -15.17
CA ILE A 257 -13.27 19.01 -16.49
C ILE A 257 -13.91 19.96 -17.51
N ARG A 258 -13.15 20.31 -18.55
CA ARG A 258 -13.63 21.11 -19.68
C ARG A 258 -13.76 20.23 -20.92
N PRO A 259 -14.97 20.04 -21.49
CA PRO A 259 -15.14 19.28 -22.72
C PRO A 259 -14.23 19.78 -23.85
N GLY A 260 -13.59 18.86 -24.58
CA GLY A 260 -12.67 19.19 -25.67
C GLY A 260 -11.26 19.64 -25.24
N VAL A 261 -11.02 19.88 -23.94
CA VAL A 261 -9.70 20.23 -23.41
C VAL A 261 -9.09 19.01 -22.73
N ARG A 262 -7.89 18.59 -23.16
CA ARG A 262 -7.16 17.53 -22.47
C ARG A 262 -6.64 18.05 -21.13
N MET A 263 -7.38 17.78 -20.06
CA MET A 263 -6.98 18.05 -18.69
C MET A 263 -5.84 17.09 -18.28
N SER A 264 -4.61 17.43 -18.63
CA SER A 264 -3.42 16.69 -18.19
C SER A 264 -2.38 17.70 -17.76
N GLU A 265 -2.59 18.29 -16.60
CA GLU A 265 -1.52 19.04 -15.95
C GLU A 265 -0.38 18.07 -15.60
N ASN A 266 0.85 18.47 -15.94
CA ASN A 266 2.06 17.73 -15.57
C ASN A 266 2.08 17.53 -14.05
N MET A 267 2.26 16.29 -13.56
CA MET A 267 2.28 15.98 -12.12
C MET A 267 3.27 16.89 -11.36
N ALA A 268 4.47 17.10 -11.91
CA ALA A 268 5.44 17.97 -11.26
C ALA A 268 4.98 19.42 -11.17
N ALA A 269 4.29 19.93 -12.19
CA ALA A 269 3.70 21.27 -12.15
C ALA A 269 2.60 21.35 -11.08
N ARG A 270 1.69 20.37 -11.08
CA ARG A 270 0.61 20.27 -10.08
C ARG A 270 1.15 20.28 -8.64
N LEU A 271 2.22 19.54 -8.39
CA LEU A 271 2.84 19.45 -7.06
C LEU A 271 3.65 20.70 -6.68
N SER A 272 4.08 21.50 -7.66
CA SER A 272 4.82 22.76 -7.41
C SER A 272 3.89 23.88 -6.95
N HIS A 273 2.58 23.73 -7.14
CA HIS A 273 1.59 24.69 -6.66
C HIS A 273 1.60 24.76 -5.13
N GLN A 274 1.59 25.98 -4.62
CA GLN A 274 1.45 26.22 -3.19
C GLN A 274 0.05 25.82 -2.71
N ARG A 275 -0.06 25.55 -1.42
CA ARG A 275 -1.36 25.26 -0.82
C ARG A 275 -2.21 26.53 -0.80
N PHE A 276 -3.42 26.40 -1.30
CA PHE A 276 -4.36 27.52 -1.42
C PHE A 276 -5.00 27.92 -0.09
N LEU A 277 -5.54 26.94 0.64
CA LEU A 277 -6.15 27.21 1.95
C LEU A 277 -5.04 27.35 2.99
N ILE A 278 -4.89 28.56 3.53
CA ILE A 278 -3.93 28.88 4.59
C ILE A 278 -4.75 29.25 5.83
N TYR A 279 -4.60 28.48 6.89
CA TYR A 279 -5.25 28.77 8.18
C TYR A 279 -4.41 29.78 8.97
N LYS A 280 -5.08 30.72 9.64
CA LYS A 280 -4.41 31.80 10.39
C LYS A 280 -3.63 31.32 11.61
N ASP A 281 -4.13 30.27 12.28
CA ASP A 281 -3.57 29.74 13.51
C ASP A 281 -3.93 28.26 13.74
N ALA A 282 -3.33 27.67 14.77
CA ALA A 282 -3.58 26.29 15.20
C ALA A 282 -5.06 26.03 15.52
N GLU A 283 -5.76 26.96 16.19
CA GLU A 283 -7.15 26.79 16.60
C GLU A 283 -8.10 26.77 15.42
N SER A 284 -7.82 27.56 14.39
CA SER A 284 -8.57 27.59 13.12
C SER A 284 -8.39 26.31 12.34
N TRP A 285 -7.16 25.78 12.29
CA TRP A 285 -6.90 24.46 11.70
C TRP A 285 -7.63 23.36 12.48
N LEU A 286 -7.56 23.38 13.82
CA LEU A 286 -8.23 22.40 14.68
C LEU A 286 -9.75 22.45 14.53
N ALA A 287 -10.34 23.65 14.49
CA ALA A 287 -11.77 23.85 14.27
C ALA A 287 -12.21 23.29 12.90
N ALA A 288 -11.46 23.61 11.85
CA ALA A 288 -11.73 23.08 10.51
C ALA A 288 -11.60 21.55 10.46
N ASN A 289 -10.58 21.01 11.11
CA ASN A 289 -10.37 19.56 11.15
C ASN A 289 -11.46 18.83 11.93
N ARG A 290 -11.94 19.39 13.05
CA ARG A 290 -13.05 18.80 13.83
C ARG A 290 -14.37 18.84 13.05
N ALA A 291 -14.62 19.89 12.29
CA ALA A 291 -15.86 20.06 11.53
C ALA A 291 -15.89 19.23 10.24
N TYR A 292 -14.78 19.18 9.51
CA TYR A 292 -14.74 18.67 8.13
C TYR A 292 -13.60 17.69 7.86
N GLY A 293 -12.69 17.47 8.80
CA GLY A 293 -11.48 16.69 8.59
C GLY A 293 -11.69 15.18 8.47
N SER A 294 -10.77 14.52 7.76
CA SER A 294 -10.70 13.05 7.66
C SER A 294 -9.65 12.49 8.61
N GLY A 295 -10.05 12.16 9.84
CA GLY A 295 -9.17 11.63 10.89
C GLY A 295 -8.49 12.71 11.75
N ASP A 296 -7.55 12.30 12.58
CA ASP A 296 -6.77 13.22 13.41
C ASP A 296 -5.55 13.82 12.71
N ALA A 297 -4.90 14.81 13.33
CA ALA A 297 -3.76 15.53 12.76
C ALA A 297 -2.60 14.60 12.39
N PHE A 298 -2.27 13.64 13.26
CA PHE A 298 -1.17 12.73 13.02
C PHE A 298 -1.50 11.73 11.91
N GLN A 299 -2.73 11.22 11.85
CA GLN A 299 -3.20 10.38 10.75
C GLN A 299 -3.09 11.10 9.40
N GLN A 300 -3.40 12.39 9.37
CA GLN A 300 -3.26 13.21 8.16
C GLN A 300 -1.81 13.46 7.75
N MET A 301 -0.90 13.69 8.71
CA MET A 301 0.55 13.75 8.45
C MET A 301 1.02 12.45 7.78
N VAL A 302 0.71 11.31 8.39
CA VAL A 302 1.09 9.97 7.89
C VAL A 302 0.53 9.70 6.50
N LYS A 303 -0.75 10.01 6.25
CA LYS A 303 -1.37 9.85 4.92
C LYS A 303 -0.76 10.80 3.88
N SER A 304 -0.38 12.01 4.28
CA SER A 304 0.33 12.95 3.42
C SER A 304 1.72 12.44 3.06
N MET A 305 2.44 11.84 4.02
CA MET A 305 3.74 11.22 3.79
C MET A 305 3.65 10.06 2.80
N ASP A 306 2.65 9.18 2.93
CA ASP A 306 2.43 8.07 1.99
C ASP A 306 2.10 8.58 0.57
N THR A 307 1.21 9.58 0.46
CA THR A 307 0.90 10.24 -0.82
C THR A 307 2.15 10.85 -1.47
N MET A 308 2.94 11.61 -0.70
CA MET A 308 4.18 12.21 -1.20
C MET A 308 5.21 11.15 -1.58
N SER A 309 5.35 10.08 -0.78
CA SER A 309 6.29 8.98 -1.07
C SER A 309 5.98 8.34 -2.41
N ARG A 310 4.71 8.09 -2.70
CA ARG A 310 4.25 7.55 -3.98
C ARG A 310 4.49 8.54 -5.13
N ASP A 311 4.09 9.79 -4.97
CA ASP A 311 4.21 10.80 -6.02
C ASP A 311 5.70 11.05 -6.38
N ILE A 312 6.59 11.09 -5.38
CA ILE A 312 8.04 11.15 -5.58
C ILE A 312 8.54 9.89 -6.29
N ALA A 313 8.13 8.69 -5.86
CA ALA A 313 8.56 7.44 -6.50
C ALA A 313 8.18 7.40 -8.00
N MET A 314 6.95 7.82 -8.31
CA MET A 314 6.46 7.96 -9.68
C MET A 314 7.35 8.92 -10.49
N MET A 315 7.67 10.09 -9.95
CA MET A 315 8.52 11.06 -10.64
C MET A 315 9.97 10.58 -10.79
N GLU A 316 10.54 9.93 -9.78
CA GLU A 316 11.91 9.41 -9.81
C GLU A 316 12.07 8.24 -10.80
N VAL A 317 11.01 7.46 -11.06
CA VAL A 317 11.03 6.33 -12.00
C VAL A 317 10.58 6.73 -13.41
N LEU A 318 9.43 7.40 -13.53
CA LEU A 318 8.77 7.71 -14.80
C LEU A 318 9.07 9.12 -15.31
N GLY A 319 9.72 9.95 -14.50
CA GLY A 319 10.00 11.34 -14.80
C GLY A 319 8.90 12.30 -14.33
N PRO A 320 9.09 13.62 -14.48
CA PRO A 320 8.22 14.66 -13.93
C PRO A 320 6.75 14.55 -14.36
N ASN A 321 6.49 13.98 -15.55
CA ASN A 321 5.16 13.72 -16.08
C ASN A 321 4.93 12.21 -16.31
N PRO A 322 4.56 11.46 -15.25
CA PRO A 322 4.32 10.01 -15.36
C PRO A 322 3.23 9.64 -16.37
N ALA A 323 2.22 10.49 -16.57
CA ALA A 323 1.14 10.25 -17.54
C ALA A 323 1.66 10.34 -18.99
N ALA A 324 2.56 11.27 -19.29
CA ALA A 324 3.22 11.33 -20.59
C ALA A 324 4.14 10.13 -20.80
N MET A 325 4.87 9.70 -19.76
CA MET A 325 5.72 8.50 -19.83
C MET A 325 4.89 7.23 -20.03
N LYS A 326 3.72 7.12 -19.40
CA LYS A 326 2.76 6.03 -19.64
C LYS A 326 2.38 5.94 -21.11
N ALA A 327 1.98 7.05 -21.72
CA ALA A 327 1.64 7.10 -23.15
C ALA A 327 2.86 6.76 -24.04
N TYR A 328 4.06 7.22 -23.66
CA TYR A 328 5.30 6.85 -24.36
C TYR A 328 5.56 5.34 -24.31
N LEU A 329 5.39 4.70 -23.15
CA LEU A 329 5.54 3.25 -22.97
C LEU A 329 4.53 2.48 -23.83
N GLU A 330 3.25 2.84 -23.78
CA GLU A 330 2.20 2.21 -24.60
C GLU A 330 2.53 2.28 -26.09
N ASN A 331 2.89 3.46 -26.58
CA ASN A 331 3.23 3.67 -27.99
C ASN A 331 4.47 2.87 -28.38
N THR A 332 5.49 2.84 -27.53
CA THR A 332 6.73 2.08 -27.77
C THR A 332 6.46 0.58 -27.82
N VAL A 333 5.62 0.07 -26.93
CA VAL A 333 5.21 -1.34 -26.91
C VAL A 333 4.41 -1.70 -28.16
N ARG A 334 3.41 -0.89 -28.51
CA ARG A 334 2.59 -1.09 -29.73
C ARG A 334 3.46 -1.08 -30.98
N LYS A 335 4.38 -0.11 -31.09
CA LYS A 335 5.30 0.01 -32.22
C LYS A 335 6.22 -1.22 -32.31
N SER A 336 6.82 -1.63 -31.20
CA SER A 336 7.68 -2.82 -31.15
C SER A 336 6.91 -4.09 -31.53
N ALA A 337 5.66 -4.23 -31.08
CA ALA A 337 4.82 -5.38 -31.42
C ALA A 337 4.45 -5.41 -32.91
N VAL A 338 4.16 -4.26 -33.51
CA VAL A 338 3.95 -4.12 -34.97
C VAL A 338 5.21 -4.52 -35.72
N ASP A 339 6.37 -4.01 -35.33
CA ASP A 339 7.64 -4.31 -36.00
C ASP A 339 7.98 -5.81 -35.91
N MET A 340 7.69 -6.45 -34.77
CA MET A 340 7.82 -7.90 -34.60
C MET A 340 6.87 -8.71 -35.48
N ASP A 341 5.62 -8.26 -35.68
CA ASP A 341 4.67 -8.94 -36.56
C ASP A 341 5.02 -8.74 -38.04
N VAL A 342 5.50 -7.55 -38.44
CA VAL A 342 6.00 -7.29 -39.79
C VAL A 342 7.22 -8.15 -40.12
N ALA A 343 8.10 -8.38 -39.14
CA ALA A 343 9.29 -9.22 -39.30
C ALA A 343 8.95 -10.72 -39.47
N LYS A 344 7.77 -11.18 -39.06
CA LYS A 344 7.32 -12.58 -39.26
C LYS A 344 6.79 -12.76 -40.69
N GLN A 345 7.67 -13.04 -41.64
CA GLN A 345 7.28 -13.47 -42.98
C GLN A 345 6.52 -14.82 -42.88
N GLY A 346 5.18 -14.80 -42.97
CA GLY A 346 4.34 -16.01 -43.07
C GLY A 346 3.54 -16.43 -41.83
N GLY A 347 3.51 -15.64 -40.75
CA GLY A 347 2.70 -15.92 -39.55
C GLY A 347 1.40 -15.09 -39.49
N GLY A 348 0.39 -15.58 -38.76
CA GLY A 348 -0.89 -14.89 -38.57
C GLY A 348 -0.72 -13.42 -38.15
N VAL A 349 -1.20 -12.52 -39.01
CA VAL A 349 -1.18 -11.08 -38.81
C VAL A 349 -1.88 -10.76 -37.48
N ARG A 350 -1.26 -9.94 -36.61
CA ARG A 350 -1.76 -9.42 -35.30
C ARG A 350 -1.53 -10.24 -34.03
N THR A 351 -0.75 -11.33 -34.04
CA THR A 351 -0.52 -12.12 -32.80
C THR A 351 0.29 -11.39 -31.73
N SER A 352 1.31 -10.61 -32.09
CA SER A 352 2.11 -9.85 -31.11
C SER A 352 1.35 -8.61 -30.65
N ILE A 353 0.58 -7.98 -31.53
CA ILE A 353 -0.29 -6.85 -31.20
C ILE A 353 -1.35 -7.27 -30.16
N ALA A 354 -2.03 -8.40 -30.36
CA ALA A 354 -3.03 -8.88 -29.40
C ALA A 354 -2.44 -9.16 -28.00
N LYS A 355 -1.22 -9.71 -27.95
CA LYS A 355 -0.49 -9.89 -26.68
C LYS A 355 -0.10 -8.56 -26.06
N ALA A 356 0.40 -7.62 -26.86
CA ALA A 356 0.74 -6.28 -26.39
C ALA A 356 -0.49 -5.55 -25.82
N ASP A 357 -1.65 -5.62 -26.49
CA ASP A 357 -2.90 -5.04 -26.02
C ASP A 357 -3.35 -5.62 -24.68
N ALA A 358 -3.29 -6.94 -24.53
CA ALA A 358 -3.66 -7.60 -23.28
C ALA A 358 -2.74 -7.20 -22.11
N GLU A 359 -1.42 -7.12 -22.32
CA GLU A 359 -0.48 -6.69 -21.29
C GLU A 359 -0.55 -5.18 -21.01
N LEU A 360 -0.82 -4.36 -22.02
CA LEU A 360 -1.04 -2.92 -21.84
C LEU A 360 -2.33 -2.65 -21.06
N ALA A 361 -3.40 -3.41 -21.28
CA ALA A 361 -4.62 -3.30 -20.48
C ALA A 361 -4.37 -3.64 -18.99
N ARG A 362 -3.50 -4.62 -18.70
CA ARG A 362 -3.07 -4.90 -17.32
C ARG A 362 -2.20 -3.79 -16.75
N PHE A 363 -1.26 -3.27 -17.54
CA PHE A 363 -0.44 -2.13 -17.15
C PHE A 363 -1.28 -0.89 -16.84
N ASP A 364 -2.33 -0.63 -17.61
CA ASP A 364 -3.28 0.47 -17.39
C ASP A 364 -3.97 0.34 -16.05
N GLU A 365 -4.46 -0.86 -15.72
CA GLU A 365 -5.09 -1.14 -14.43
C GLU A 365 -4.07 -1.02 -13.28
N MET A 366 -2.85 -1.55 -13.44
CA MET A 366 -1.79 -1.37 -12.44
C MET A 366 -1.47 0.11 -12.19
N TYR A 367 -1.38 0.91 -13.26
CA TYR A 367 -1.14 2.34 -13.17
C TYR A 367 -2.32 3.08 -12.52
N ALA A 368 -3.56 2.64 -12.81
CA ALA A 368 -4.77 3.19 -12.19
C ALA A 368 -4.85 2.89 -10.69
N VAL A 369 -4.47 1.68 -10.27
CA VAL A 369 -4.36 1.31 -8.84
C VAL A 369 -3.32 2.18 -8.15
N LEU A 370 -2.16 2.37 -8.78
CA LEU A 370 -1.07 3.16 -8.22
C LEU A 370 -1.45 4.65 -8.06
N THR A 371 -2.05 5.24 -9.08
CA THR A 371 -2.48 6.65 -9.06
C THR A 371 -3.76 6.90 -8.25
N ASN A 372 -4.36 5.86 -7.64
CA ASN A 372 -5.70 5.87 -7.05
C ASN A 372 -6.81 6.29 -8.03
N ALA A 373 -6.58 6.24 -9.33
CA ALA A 373 -7.64 6.43 -10.32
C ALA A 373 -8.64 5.25 -10.28
N ALA A 374 -8.22 4.06 -9.86
CA ALA A 374 -9.09 2.89 -9.74
C ALA A 374 -10.15 2.99 -8.63
N SER A 375 -9.99 3.90 -7.65
CA SER A 375 -10.96 4.13 -6.57
C SER A 375 -12.12 5.06 -6.97
N THR A 376 -12.14 5.61 -8.19
CA THR A 376 -13.26 6.41 -8.68
C THR A 376 -14.54 5.55 -8.70
N GLY A 377 -15.51 5.89 -7.86
CA GLY A 377 -16.78 5.16 -7.69
C GLY A 377 -16.85 4.25 -6.45
N GLU A 378 -15.75 4.00 -5.73
CA GLU A 378 -15.81 3.31 -4.42
C GLU A 378 -16.41 4.19 -3.32
N GLU A 379 -16.44 5.51 -3.54
CA GLU A 379 -17.10 6.48 -2.68
C GLU A 379 -18.61 6.63 -2.98
N ASP A 380 -19.10 6.00 -4.06
CA ASP A 380 -20.53 5.90 -4.34
C ASP A 380 -21.22 4.97 -3.33
N PHE A 381 -22.52 5.15 -3.10
CA PHE A 381 -23.28 4.40 -2.10
C PHE A 381 -23.13 2.87 -2.24
N ILE A 382 -23.17 2.34 -3.47
CA ILE A 382 -23.01 0.90 -3.76
C ILE A 382 -21.59 0.46 -3.41
N GLY A 383 -20.56 1.14 -3.92
CA GLY A 383 -19.16 0.82 -3.65
C GLY A 383 -18.84 0.84 -2.16
N ASN A 384 -19.28 1.89 -1.46
CA ASN A 384 -19.07 2.07 -0.03
C ASN A 384 -19.79 0.96 0.79
N THR A 385 -21.00 0.57 0.39
CA THR A 385 -21.75 -0.52 1.04
C THR A 385 -21.04 -1.87 0.86
N PHE A 386 -20.68 -2.23 -0.37
CA PHE A 386 -20.00 -3.49 -0.67
C PHE A 386 -18.61 -3.55 -0.02
N ALA A 387 -17.87 -2.45 0.01
CA ALA A 387 -16.60 -2.35 0.75
C ALA A 387 -16.82 -2.57 2.26
N GLY A 388 -17.89 -2.00 2.84
CA GLY A 388 -18.28 -2.25 4.23
C GLY A 388 -18.57 -3.73 4.51
N VAL A 389 -19.32 -4.40 3.63
CA VAL A 389 -19.60 -5.84 3.74
C VAL A 389 -18.31 -6.65 3.60
N ARG A 390 -17.43 -6.35 2.62
CA ARG A 390 -16.12 -7.00 2.47
C ARG A 390 -15.28 -6.91 3.75
N ASN A 391 -15.27 -5.74 4.41
CA ASN A 391 -14.57 -5.53 5.67
C ASN A 391 -15.15 -6.41 6.80
N VAL A 392 -16.48 -6.50 6.89
CA VAL A 392 -17.17 -7.39 7.87
C VAL A 392 -16.85 -8.85 7.59
N LEU A 393 -16.99 -9.31 6.34
CA LEU A 393 -16.68 -10.70 5.95
C LEU A 393 -15.23 -11.06 6.24
N SER A 394 -14.29 -10.15 5.97
CA SER A 394 -12.89 -10.34 6.32
C SER A 394 -12.71 -10.51 7.82
N SER A 395 -13.30 -9.62 8.60
CA SER A 395 -13.24 -9.70 10.07
C SER A 395 -13.90 -10.98 10.62
N ALA A 396 -14.92 -11.51 9.94
CA ALA A 396 -15.60 -12.73 10.35
C ALA A 396 -14.82 -13.99 9.95
N MET A 397 -14.10 -13.99 8.82
CA MET A 397 -13.45 -15.21 8.29
C MET A 397 -11.99 -15.36 8.70
N LEU A 398 -11.29 -14.26 9.00
CA LEU A 398 -9.82 -14.25 9.11
C LEU A 398 -9.27 -14.42 10.52
N GLY A 399 -10.12 -14.59 11.55
CA GLY A 399 -9.64 -14.78 12.92
C GLY A 399 -8.76 -16.03 13.10
N THR A 400 -8.87 -17.00 12.20
CA THR A 400 -8.03 -18.22 12.18
C THR A 400 -6.90 -18.20 11.16
N ALA A 401 -6.83 -17.20 10.27
CA ALA A 401 -5.87 -17.18 9.17
C ALA A 401 -4.41 -17.20 9.64
N THR A 402 -4.13 -16.70 10.85
CA THR A 402 -2.79 -16.70 11.46
C THR A 402 -2.21 -18.10 11.62
N LEU A 403 -3.06 -19.12 11.82
CA LEU A 403 -2.63 -20.52 11.91
C LEU A 403 -2.03 -21.06 10.61
N ALA A 404 -2.39 -20.46 9.46
CA ALA A 404 -1.76 -20.75 8.17
C ALA A 404 -0.62 -19.78 7.83
N ALA A 405 -0.80 -18.50 8.16
CA ALA A 405 0.18 -17.46 7.84
C ALA A 405 1.54 -17.72 8.50
N ILE A 406 1.56 -18.06 9.80
CA ILE A 406 2.82 -18.25 10.53
C ILE A 406 3.68 -19.38 9.92
N PRO A 407 3.17 -20.62 9.75
CA PRO A 407 3.96 -21.67 9.11
C PRO A 407 4.34 -21.33 7.66
N GLY A 408 3.42 -20.74 6.90
CA GLY A 408 3.65 -20.36 5.51
C GLY A 408 4.81 -19.38 5.38
N ASP A 409 4.76 -18.30 6.14
CA ASP A 409 5.77 -17.23 6.10
C ASP A 409 7.14 -17.68 6.58
N LEU A 410 7.19 -18.45 7.67
CA LEU A 410 8.46 -18.99 8.14
C LEU A 410 9.10 -19.89 7.07
N MET A 411 8.30 -20.64 6.32
CA MET A 411 8.79 -21.44 5.19
C MET A 411 9.20 -20.60 3.99
N THR A 412 8.44 -19.56 3.59
CA THR A 412 8.84 -18.68 2.48
C THR A 412 10.09 -17.88 2.83
N MET A 413 10.18 -17.35 4.05
CA MET A 413 11.38 -16.69 4.57
C MET A 413 12.57 -17.65 4.57
N HIS A 414 12.40 -18.90 5.02
CA HIS A 414 13.46 -19.90 5.00
C HIS A 414 13.92 -20.22 3.56
N HIS A 415 12.97 -20.38 2.64
CA HIS A 415 13.27 -20.65 1.23
C HIS A 415 14.06 -19.50 0.57
N VAL A 416 13.65 -18.25 0.81
CA VAL A 416 14.36 -17.07 0.30
C VAL A 416 15.73 -16.94 0.91
N ARG A 417 15.88 -17.16 2.23
CA ARG A 417 17.19 -17.17 2.90
C ARG A 417 18.15 -18.18 2.29
N PHE A 418 17.67 -19.38 1.98
CA PHE A 418 18.50 -20.39 1.32
C PHE A 418 18.87 -19.97 -0.12
N PHE A 419 17.92 -19.40 -0.86
CA PHE A 419 18.14 -18.89 -2.21
C PHE A 419 19.20 -17.76 -2.22
N ASP A 420 19.10 -16.81 -1.28
CA ASP A 420 20.01 -15.67 -1.14
C ASP A 420 21.29 -15.98 -0.37
N ARG A 421 21.48 -17.25 0.05
CA ARG A 421 22.64 -17.71 0.82
C ARG A 421 22.85 -16.93 2.12
N LEU A 422 21.75 -16.58 2.79
CA LEU A 422 21.77 -15.92 4.09
C LEU A 422 22.09 -16.95 5.17
N SER A 423 23.28 -16.86 5.78
CA SER A 423 23.68 -17.67 6.93
C SER A 423 23.19 -17.03 8.22
N GLY A 424 22.50 -17.78 9.08
CA GLY A 424 22.11 -17.31 10.41
C GLY A 424 21.01 -18.16 11.05
N THR A 425 20.95 -18.20 12.38
CA THR A 425 19.82 -18.79 13.13
C THR A 425 19.00 -17.72 13.85
N HIS A 426 19.37 -16.44 13.69
CA HIS A 426 18.84 -15.34 14.48
C HIS A 426 17.50 -14.80 14.00
N MET A 427 17.09 -15.09 12.75
CA MET A 427 15.80 -14.67 12.21
C MET A 427 14.61 -15.03 13.11
N LEU A 428 14.53 -16.28 13.62
CA LEU A 428 13.43 -16.67 14.51
C LEU A 428 13.47 -15.90 15.83
N ARG A 429 14.66 -15.67 16.39
CA ARG A 429 14.83 -14.87 17.61
C ARG A 429 14.43 -13.41 17.37
N SER A 430 14.83 -12.82 16.24
CA SER A 430 14.46 -11.47 15.81
C SER A 430 12.94 -11.35 15.64
N TYR A 431 12.32 -12.32 14.94
CA TYR A 431 10.88 -12.43 14.79
C TYR A 431 10.15 -12.46 16.13
N LEU A 432 10.58 -13.34 17.06
CA LEU A 432 9.97 -13.45 18.40
C LEU A 432 10.12 -12.16 19.23
N LYS A 433 11.26 -11.47 19.13
CA LYS A 433 11.45 -10.15 19.76
C LYS A 433 10.48 -9.11 19.19
N GLN A 434 10.31 -9.07 17.88
CA GLN A 434 9.39 -8.13 17.22
C GLN A 434 7.91 -8.45 17.46
N MET A 435 7.59 -9.72 17.70
CA MET A 435 6.26 -10.14 18.14
C MET A 435 5.92 -9.69 19.56
N ASN A 436 6.91 -9.37 20.40
CA ASN A 436 6.68 -8.93 21.77
C ASN A 436 6.11 -7.49 21.79
N PRO A 437 4.85 -7.29 22.18
CA PRO A 437 4.24 -5.95 22.21
C PRO A 437 4.89 -5.03 23.25
N LEU A 438 5.64 -5.57 24.22
CA LEU A 438 6.31 -4.81 25.27
C LEU A 438 7.71 -4.29 24.85
N SER A 439 8.29 -4.80 23.74
CA SER A 439 9.62 -4.35 23.31
C SER A 439 9.55 -3.07 22.47
N SER A 440 9.45 -1.91 23.13
CA SER A 440 9.51 -0.62 22.42
C SER A 440 10.85 -0.41 21.73
N ALA A 441 11.97 -0.73 22.39
CA ALA A 441 13.30 -0.52 21.85
C ALA A 441 13.54 -1.27 20.53
N ASP A 442 13.12 -2.54 20.43
CA ASP A 442 13.33 -3.33 19.20
C ASP A 442 12.44 -2.86 18.04
N ARG A 443 11.22 -2.38 18.33
CA ARG A 443 10.35 -1.75 17.32
C ARG A 443 10.94 -0.46 16.81
N ARG A 444 11.36 0.42 17.74
CA ARG A 444 11.98 1.70 17.41
C ARG A 444 13.22 1.51 16.57
N LEU A 445 14.05 0.51 16.90
CA LEU A 445 15.20 0.14 16.09
C LEU A 445 14.78 -0.22 14.66
N ALA A 446 13.81 -1.12 14.48
CA ALA A 446 13.37 -1.50 13.14
C ALA A 446 12.89 -0.29 12.32
N VAL A 447 12.09 0.59 12.93
CA VAL A 447 11.58 1.81 12.25
C VAL A 447 12.72 2.76 11.91
N ARG A 448 13.65 3.00 12.84
CA ARG A 448 14.84 3.84 12.62
C ARG A 448 15.83 3.26 11.63
N SER A 449 15.74 1.96 11.34
CA SER A 449 16.51 1.32 10.26
C SER A 449 15.89 1.50 8.88
N GLY A 450 14.89 2.37 8.73
CA GLY A 450 14.17 2.59 7.46
C GLY A 450 13.15 1.48 7.14
N LEU A 451 12.94 0.52 8.05
CA LEU A 451 11.95 -0.53 7.84
C LEU A 451 10.55 -0.02 8.19
N ILE A 452 9.63 -0.18 7.26
CA ILE A 452 8.34 0.50 7.29
C ILE A 452 7.49 0.11 8.52
N ALA A 453 7.08 1.11 9.30
CA ALA A 453 6.15 0.98 10.43
C ALA A 453 4.66 0.86 10.04
N GLU A 454 4.33 -0.11 9.19
CA GLU A 454 2.99 -0.21 8.58
C GLU A 454 1.87 -0.42 9.61
N SER A 455 2.12 -1.16 10.68
CA SER A 455 1.14 -1.39 11.76
C SER A 455 0.94 -0.18 12.69
N SER A 456 1.83 0.80 12.63
CA SER A 456 1.69 2.08 13.36
C SER A 456 0.90 3.11 12.55
N SER A 457 0.98 3.06 11.22
CA SER A 457 0.36 4.02 10.30
C SER A 457 -0.94 3.54 9.64
N SER A 458 -1.05 2.25 9.32
CA SER A 458 -2.17 1.70 8.55
C SER A 458 -3.27 1.14 9.44
N ILE A 459 -4.51 1.39 9.02
CA ILE A 459 -5.67 0.62 9.45
C ILE A 459 -5.57 -0.73 8.69
N ALA A 460 -5.38 -1.82 9.42
CA ALA A 460 -5.37 -3.24 9.00
C ALA A 460 -4.29 -3.72 8.02
N LEU A 461 -3.01 -3.61 8.40
CA LEU A 461 -1.88 -4.28 7.72
C LEU A 461 -2.17 -5.74 7.30
N GLY A 462 -2.70 -6.55 8.23
CA GLY A 462 -3.02 -7.95 7.96
C GLY A 462 -4.06 -8.11 6.84
N HIS A 463 -5.02 -7.20 6.72
CA HIS A 463 -5.96 -7.20 5.60
C HIS A 463 -5.27 -6.79 4.30
N THR A 464 -4.53 -5.66 4.31
CA THR A 464 -3.87 -5.13 3.12
C THR A 464 -2.98 -6.17 2.45
N ARG A 465 -2.24 -6.92 3.25
CA ARG A 465 -1.37 -7.99 2.78
C ARG A 465 -2.08 -9.07 1.95
N TYR A 466 -3.20 -9.59 2.42
CA TYR A 466 -3.87 -10.73 1.78
C TYR A 466 -4.91 -10.30 0.74
N PHE A 467 -5.50 -9.14 0.94
CA PHE A 467 -6.75 -8.74 0.29
C PHE A 467 -6.67 -7.39 -0.44
N GLY A 468 -5.56 -6.65 -0.30
CA GLY A 468 -5.39 -5.32 -0.86
C GLY A 468 -5.96 -4.21 0.03
N ALA A 469 -5.88 -2.96 -0.46
CA ALA A 469 -6.25 -1.77 0.29
C ALA A 469 -7.69 -1.86 0.85
N MET A 470 -7.86 -1.49 2.12
CA MET A 470 -9.18 -1.40 2.74
C MET A 470 -9.87 -0.10 2.35
N THR A 471 -11.03 -0.23 1.72
CA THR A 471 -11.88 0.87 1.29
C THR A 471 -13.20 0.84 2.06
N GLY A 472 -14.01 1.87 1.92
CA GLY A 472 -15.34 1.93 2.56
C GLY A 472 -15.40 2.59 3.95
N PRO A 473 -16.49 2.36 4.71
CA PRO A 473 -16.81 3.12 5.92
C PRO A 473 -15.77 2.93 7.02
N GLN A 474 -15.41 4.01 7.73
CA GLN A 474 -14.38 4.00 8.77
C GLN A 474 -14.65 2.95 9.86
N LEU A 475 -15.91 2.78 10.29
CA LEU A 475 -16.26 1.82 11.33
C LEU A 475 -15.94 0.38 10.89
N SER A 476 -16.34 -0.01 9.68
CA SER A 476 -16.08 -1.35 9.15
C SER A 476 -14.57 -1.63 9.03
N ARG A 477 -13.78 -0.62 8.61
CA ARG A 477 -12.32 -0.69 8.57
C ARG A 477 -11.69 -0.89 9.95
N ARG A 478 -12.18 -0.17 10.98
CA ARG A 478 -11.71 -0.33 12.37
C ARG A 478 -12.03 -1.70 12.96
N ILE A 479 -13.22 -2.23 12.67
CA ILE A 479 -13.61 -3.59 13.10
C ILE A 479 -12.67 -4.62 12.48
N SER A 480 -12.45 -4.54 11.16
CA SER A 480 -11.51 -5.41 10.46
C SER A 480 -10.08 -5.31 11.02
N ASP A 481 -9.55 -4.10 11.21
CA ASP A 481 -8.24 -3.87 11.84
C ASP A 481 -8.14 -4.50 13.23
N THR A 482 -9.19 -4.31 14.04
CA THR A 482 -9.24 -4.86 15.39
C THR A 482 -9.13 -6.37 15.38
N VAL A 483 -9.91 -7.05 14.53
CA VAL A 483 -9.82 -8.51 14.41
C VAL A 483 -8.47 -8.95 13.86
N MET A 484 -7.88 -8.23 12.90
CA MET A 484 -6.56 -8.58 12.34
C MET A 484 -5.43 -8.44 13.35
N ARG A 485 -5.53 -7.48 14.27
CA ARG A 485 -4.58 -7.33 15.38
C ARG A 485 -4.83 -8.37 16.46
N ALA A 486 -6.10 -8.59 16.83
CA ALA A 486 -6.49 -9.57 17.84
C ALA A 486 -6.15 -11.00 17.42
N SER A 487 -6.27 -11.34 16.14
CA SER A 487 -5.86 -12.65 15.60
C SER A 487 -4.33 -12.83 15.53
N LEU A 488 -3.56 -11.79 15.88
CA LEU A 488 -2.11 -11.68 15.72
C LEU A 488 -1.61 -11.61 14.26
N MET A 489 -2.50 -11.46 13.28
CA MET A 489 -2.11 -11.39 11.87
C MET A 489 -1.29 -10.13 11.56
N SER A 490 -1.75 -8.96 12.01
CA SER A 490 -1.02 -7.70 11.81
C SER A 490 0.35 -7.70 12.54
N PRO A 491 0.45 -8.07 13.83
CA PRO A 491 1.73 -8.26 14.51
C PRO A 491 2.66 -9.25 13.81
N HIS A 492 2.17 -10.42 13.41
CA HIS A 492 2.97 -11.43 12.71
C HIS A 492 3.54 -10.89 11.40
N THR A 493 2.71 -10.27 10.58
CA THR A 493 3.14 -9.69 9.30
C THR A 493 4.21 -8.61 9.51
N GLN A 494 4.00 -7.68 10.45
CA GLN A 494 4.98 -6.64 10.75
C GLN A 494 6.30 -7.23 11.26
N ALA A 495 6.22 -8.16 12.21
CA ALA A 495 7.38 -8.79 12.81
C ALA A 495 8.19 -9.59 11.79
N ALA A 496 7.54 -10.31 10.89
CA ALA A 496 8.20 -11.06 9.81
C ALA A 496 8.95 -10.11 8.87
N LYS A 497 8.34 -9.01 8.44
CA LYS A 497 8.96 -8.00 7.57
C LYS A 497 10.17 -7.35 8.23
N TRP A 498 10.03 -6.92 9.49
CA TRP A 498 11.12 -6.33 10.24
C TRP A 498 12.24 -7.32 10.51
N ALA A 499 11.92 -8.54 10.93
CA ALA A 499 12.93 -9.57 11.19
C ALA A 499 13.73 -9.90 9.92
N PHE A 500 13.07 -10.00 8.78
CA PHE A 500 13.75 -10.25 7.51
C PHE A 500 14.69 -9.10 7.10
N GLY A 501 14.25 -7.85 7.19
CA GLY A 501 15.09 -6.69 6.88
C GLY A 501 16.27 -6.53 7.84
N MET A 502 16.04 -6.73 9.14
CA MET A 502 17.09 -6.68 10.16
C MET A 502 18.11 -7.81 10.01
N GLU A 503 17.70 -8.99 9.52
CA GLU A 503 18.63 -10.11 9.25
C GLU A 503 19.65 -9.74 8.17
N PHE A 504 19.23 -9.07 7.09
CA PHE A 504 20.16 -8.56 6.08
C PHE A 504 21.14 -7.54 6.67
N MET A 505 20.64 -6.58 7.45
CA MET A 505 21.48 -5.56 8.08
C MET A 505 22.50 -6.16 9.07
N GLY A 506 22.11 -7.22 9.77
CA GLY A 506 23.01 -8.00 10.63
C GLY A 506 24.05 -8.77 9.82
N LEU A 507 23.62 -9.44 8.74
CA LEU A 507 24.50 -10.18 7.85
C LEU A 507 25.57 -9.29 7.20
N PHE A 508 25.21 -8.06 6.84
CA PHE A 508 26.15 -7.05 6.35
C PHE A 508 27.20 -6.71 7.39
N ALA A 509 26.80 -6.53 8.64
CA ALA A 509 27.73 -6.26 9.74
C ALA A 509 28.67 -7.46 9.98
N ASP A 510 28.15 -8.68 9.98
CA ASP A 510 28.93 -9.90 10.18
C ASP A 510 29.99 -10.12 9.09
N HIS A 511 29.74 -9.62 7.87
CA HIS A 511 30.62 -9.79 6.71
C HIS A 511 31.35 -8.50 6.30
N ALA A 512 31.24 -7.40 7.06
CA ALA A 512 31.84 -6.10 6.70
C ALA A 512 33.37 -6.15 6.52
N GLY A 513 34.03 -7.09 7.20
CA GLY A 513 35.47 -7.34 7.07
C GLY A 513 35.88 -8.10 5.80
N GLN A 514 34.93 -8.55 4.97
CA GLN A 514 35.20 -9.36 3.78
C GLN A 514 35.12 -8.51 2.49
N PRO A 515 36.01 -8.72 1.51
CA PRO A 515 35.88 -8.13 0.19
C PRO A 515 34.72 -8.76 -0.58
N PHE A 516 34.21 -8.04 -1.59
CA PHE A 516 33.01 -8.40 -2.35
C PHE A 516 33.05 -9.82 -2.93
N GLU A 517 34.21 -10.27 -3.38
CA GLU A 517 34.42 -11.57 -4.02
C GLU A 517 34.24 -12.75 -3.07
N LYS A 518 34.42 -12.52 -1.76
CA LYS A 518 34.32 -13.55 -0.72
C LYS A 518 32.93 -13.64 -0.08
N LEU A 519 32.01 -12.74 -0.44
CA LEU A 519 30.68 -12.71 0.16
C LEU A 519 29.85 -13.93 -0.26
N PRO A 520 29.22 -14.65 0.69
CA PRO A 520 28.36 -15.77 0.35
C PRO A 520 27.09 -15.34 -0.41
N PHE A 521 26.64 -14.11 -0.19
CA PHE A 521 25.46 -13.48 -0.82
C PHE A 521 25.82 -12.56 -1.99
N ARG A 522 27.04 -12.67 -2.55
CA ARG A 522 27.49 -11.86 -3.70
C ARG A 522 26.51 -11.89 -4.88
N ALA A 523 25.98 -13.07 -5.22
CA ALA A 523 25.04 -13.22 -6.32
C ALA A 523 23.72 -12.45 -6.10
N THR A 524 23.34 -12.24 -4.83
CA THR A 524 22.19 -11.39 -4.48
C THR A 524 22.54 -9.92 -4.69
N LEU A 525 23.70 -9.45 -4.23
CA LEU A 525 24.15 -8.08 -4.51
C LEU A 525 24.22 -7.78 -6.01
N GLU A 526 24.82 -8.68 -6.79
CA GLU A 526 24.97 -8.52 -8.25
C GLU A 526 23.62 -8.47 -8.98
N ARG A 527 22.65 -9.31 -8.57
CA ARG A 527 21.29 -9.30 -9.12
C ARG A 527 20.57 -7.96 -8.91
N HIS A 528 20.91 -7.25 -7.84
CA HIS A 528 20.38 -5.92 -7.52
C HIS A 528 21.28 -4.77 -8.00
N GLY A 529 22.28 -5.05 -8.84
CA GLY A 529 23.17 -4.04 -9.39
C GLY A 529 24.11 -3.39 -8.37
N ILE A 530 24.34 -4.05 -7.23
CA ILE A 530 25.30 -3.64 -6.23
C ILE A 530 26.67 -4.19 -6.63
N THR A 531 27.61 -3.27 -6.84
CA THR A 531 28.99 -3.56 -7.28
C THR A 531 29.95 -3.69 -6.10
N ALA A 532 31.17 -4.16 -6.36
CA ALA A 532 32.25 -4.18 -5.36
C ALA A 532 32.51 -2.78 -4.78
N LYS A 533 32.47 -1.73 -5.62
CA LYS A 533 32.61 -0.33 -5.17
C LYS A 533 31.48 0.09 -4.24
N ASP A 534 30.24 -0.27 -4.57
CA ASP A 534 29.10 0.04 -3.71
C ASP A 534 29.24 -0.66 -2.35
N TRP A 535 29.70 -1.91 -2.33
CA TRP A 535 29.97 -2.67 -1.11
C TRP A 535 31.09 -2.07 -0.27
N ASP A 536 32.20 -1.64 -0.88
CA ASP A 536 33.30 -0.99 -0.16
C ASP A 536 32.87 0.32 0.50
N ILE A 537 32.06 1.13 -0.19
CA ILE A 537 31.47 2.34 0.39
C ILE A 537 30.55 1.97 1.55
N PHE A 538 29.67 0.99 1.34
CA PHE A 538 28.65 0.62 2.32
C PHE A 538 29.24 0.01 3.59
N ARG A 539 30.17 -0.95 3.46
CA ARG A 539 30.78 -1.67 4.59
C ARG A 539 31.72 -0.81 5.44
N ALA A 540 32.13 0.34 4.93
CA ALA A 540 32.92 1.33 5.68
C ALA A 540 32.06 2.17 6.66
N THR A 541 30.74 1.99 6.65
CA THR A 541 29.82 2.63 7.61
C THR A 541 29.94 1.96 8.97
N ASP A 542 30.03 2.77 10.04
CA ASP A 542 30.13 2.25 11.39
C ASP A 542 28.92 1.37 11.76
N PRO A 543 29.15 0.13 12.22
CA PRO A 543 28.05 -0.74 12.62
C PRO A 543 27.29 -0.18 13.84
N TYR A 544 25.98 -0.05 13.70
CA TYR A 544 25.08 0.28 14.80
C TYR A 544 24.94 -0.92 15.75
N LYS A 545 25.19 -0.72 17.05
CA LYS A 545 25.16 -1.78 18.06
C LYS A 545 23.90 -1.67 18.93
N HIS A 546 23.15 -2.77 19.04
CA HIS A 546 21.97 -2.85 19.92
C HIS A 546 21.75 -4.25 20.45
N GLY A 547 21.53 -4.38 21.77
CA GLY A 547 21.17 -5.65 22.40
C GLY A 547 22.15 -6.80 22.15
N GLY A 548 23.44 -6.50 22.00
CA GLY A 548 24.50 -7.46 21.70
C GLY A 548 24.66 -7.86 20.23
N ALA A 549 23.87 -7.26 19.32
CA ALA A 549 24.00 -7.43 17.88
C ALA A 549 24.54 -6.17 17.21
N SER A 550 25.19 -6.33 16.06
CA SER A 550 25.67 -5.23 15.22
C SER A 550 24.91 -5.22 13.89
N PHE A 551 24.63 -4.03 13.36
CA PHE A 551 23.87 -3.83 12.13
C PHE A 551 24.54 -2.75 11.28
N ILE A 552 24.69 -2.98 9.98
CA ILE A 552 24.97 -1.90 9.03
C ILE A 552 23.64 -1.54 8.36
N ARG A 553 23.14 -0.34 8.64
CA ARG A 553 21.84 0.14 8.16
C ARG A 553 22.05 1.04 6.93
N PRO A 554 21.27 0.89 5.85
CA PRO A 554 21.40 1.76 4.67
C PRO A 554 21.30 3.25 4.97
N ASP A 555 20.36 3.64 5.83
CA ASP A 555 20.14 5.05 6.16
C ASP A 555 21.29 5.67 6.99
N ASP A 556 22.13 4.87 7.66
CA ASP A 556 23.30 5.39 8.37
C ASP A 556 24.34 5.99 7.40
N LEU A 557 24.35 5.52 6.15
CA LEU A 557 25.20 6.06 5.10
C LEU A 557 24.87 7.53 4.79
N LEU A 558 23.61 7.95 5.01
CA LEU A 558 23.16 9.33 4.76
C LEU A 558 23.75 10.33 5.78
N SER A 559 24.24 9.83 6.91
CA SER A 559 24.87 10.66 7.95
C SER A 559 26.37 10.86 7.75
N ARG A 560 26.98 10.15 6.79
CA ARG A 560 28.42 10.26 6.50
C ARG A 560 28.75 11.58 5.82
N THR A 561 29.74 12.29 6.37
CA THR A 561 30.19 13.59 5.86
C THR A 561 31.31 13.50 4.83
N ASP A 562 31.93 12.32 4.68
CA ASP A 562 33.02 12.07 3.72
C ASP A 562 32.53 11.76 2.29
N LEU A 563 31.23 11.54 2.11
CA LEU A 563 30.59 11.25 0.83
C LEU A 563 29.75 12.46 0.37
N ASP A 564 29.69 12.70 -0.93
CA ASP A 564 28.69 13.63 -1.47
C ASP A 564 27.28 13.05 -1.33
N GLU A 565 26.27 13.93 -1.22
CA GLU A 565 24.87 13.53 -1.02
C GLU A 565 24.39 12.56 -2.11
N GLY A 566 24.83 12.72 -3.36
CA GLY A 566 24.43 11.86 -4.47
C GLY A 566 24.95 10.43 -4.32
N THR A 567 26.23 10.27 -3.95
CA THR A 567 26.84 8.96 -3.70
C THR A 567 26.23 8.28 -2.47
N ALA A 568 26.08 9.01 -1.36
CA ALA A 568 25.48 8.47 -0.14
C ALA A 568 24.04 7.98 -0.39
N ASN A 569 23.18 8.81 -0.99
CA ASN A 569 21.81 8.39 -1.34
C ASN A 569 21.82 7.23 -2.34
N GLY A 570 22.65 7.28 -3.38
CA GLY A 570 22.67 6.25 -4.42
C GLY A 570 23.03 4.86 -3.89
N VAL A 571 24.02 4.76 -2.99
CA VAL A 571 24.42 3.49 -2.39
C VAL A 571 23.40 3.03 -1.34
N ALA A 572 22.96 3.93 -0.44
CA ALA A 572 21.93 3.60 0.56
C ALA A 572 20.65 3.07 -0.11
N ASP A 573 20.22 3.73 -1.18
CA ASP A 573 19.03 3.37 -1.95
C ASP A 573 19.14 1.97 -2.54
N LYS A 574 20.29 1.60 -3.13
CA LYS A 574 20.50 0.25 -3.69
C LYS A 574 20.37 -0.84 -2.62
N PHE A 575 21.00 -0.67 -1.47
CA PHE A 575 20.95 -1.67 -0.39
C PHE A 575 19.55 -1.78 0.22
N MET A 576 18.85 -0.66 0.41
CA MET A 576 17.47 -0.69 0.91
C MET A 576 16.48 -1.24 -0.13
N ASP A 577 16.62 -0.87 -1.41
CA ASP A 577 15.82 -1.41 -2.51
C ASP A 577 15.99 -2.94 -2.57
N MET A 578 17.23 -3.45 -2.45
CA MET A 578 17.53 -4.88 -2.38
C MET A 578 16.82 -5.57 -1.21
N ILE A 579 16.91 -5.02 0.01
CA ILE A 579 16.23 -5.56 1.19
C ILE A 579 14.71 -5.63 0.95
N LEU A 580 14.12 -4.54 0.44
CA LEU A 580 12.68 -4.44 0.22
C LEU A 580 12.20 -5.39 -0.89
N ASP A 581 12.98 -5.57 -1.96
CA ASP A 581 12.63 -6.50 -3.03
C ASP A 581 12.74 -7.96 -2.58
N GLU A 582 13.79 -8.37 -1.88
CA GLU A 582 13.87 -9.75 -1.35
C GLU A 582 12.79 -10.03 -0.29
N ARG A 583 12.42 -9.00 0.49
CA ARG A 583 11.35 -9.10 1.48
C ARG A 583 9.99 -9.45 0.85
N LYS A 584 9.70 -9.03 -0.38
CA LYS A 584 8.45 -9.37 -1.10
C LYS A 584 8.31 -10.88 -1.35
N PHE A 585 9.42 -11.59 -1.52
CA PHE A 585 9.42 -13.05 -1.64
C PHE A 585 9.34 -13.73 -0.27
N ALA A 586 9.96 -13.14 0.74
CA ALA A 586 10.00 -13.71 2.08
C ALA A 586 8.66 -13.61 2.80
N VAL A 587 7.98 -12.47 2.68
CA VAL A 587 6.67 -12.20 3.27
C VAL A 587 5.72 -11.76 2.15
N PRO A 588 5.06 -12.70 1.46
CA PRO A 588 4.24 -12.38 0.30
C PRO A 588 3.09 -11.43 0.64
N GLU A 589 2.93 -10.40 -0.18
CA GLU A 589 1.88 -9.37 -0.10
C GLU A 589 1.10 -9.31 -1.40
N SER A 590 -0.10 -8.72 -1.39
CA SER A 590 -0.86 -8.48 -2.62
C SER A 590 -0.06 -7.71 -3.67
N SER A 591 0.04 -8.27 -4.87
CA SER A 591 0.70 -7.65 -6.02
C SER A 591 -0.25 -6.75 -6.83
N LEU A 592 0.27 -5.64 -7.38
CA LEU A 592 -0.38 -4.83 -8.42
C LEU A 592 -0.79 -5.71 -9.62
N ARG A 593 0.09 -6.60 -10.09
CA ARG A 593 -0.23 -7.54 -11.19
C ARG A 593 -1.35 -8.51 -10.82
N GLY A 594 -1.31 -9.08 -9.62
CA GLY A 594 -2.34 -10.00 -9.13
C GLY A 594 -3.70 -9.31 -9.06
N ARG A 595 -3.75 -8.09 -8.52
CA ARG A 595 -4.98 -7.28 -8.45
C ARG A 595 -5.51 -6.93 -9.84
N ALA A 596 -4.66 -6.41 -10.72
CA ALA A 596 -5.04 -6.04 -12.08
C ALA A 596 -5.57 -7.24 -12.88
N SER A 597 -4.94 -8.42 -12.71
CA SER A 597 -5.34 -9.65 -13.42
C SER A 597 -6.67 -10.21 -12.93
N LEU A 598 -7.04 -9.99 -11.66
CA LEU A 598 -8.26 -10.54 -11.07
C LEU A 598 -9.49 -9.65 -11.22
N VAL A 599 -9.31 -8.33 -11.20
CA VAL A 599 -10.42 -7.36 -11.30
C VAL A 599 -10.75 -7.01 -12.75
N GLY A 600 -9.75 -7.07 -13.64
CA GLY A 600 -9.90 -6.75 -15.06
C GLY A 600 -10.44 -5.34 -15.27
N THR A 601 -11.27 -5.14 -16.30
CA THR A 601 -11.85 -3.84 -16.66
C THR A 601 -13.17 -3.53 -15.94
N THR A 602 -13.53 -4.27 -14.89
CA THR A 602 -14.82 -4.10 -14.22
C THR A 602 -14.88 -2.77 -13.45
N ARG A 603 -15.94 -1.98 -13.66
CA ARG A 603 -16.07 -0.65 -13.03
C ARG A 603 -16.50 -0.74 -11.57
N GLY A 604 -15.75 -0.07 -10.68
CA GLY A 604 -16.09 0.06 -9.25
C GLY A 604 -17.40 0.81 -9.03
N GLY A 605 -18.10 0.53 -7.94
CA GLY A 605 -19.42 1.13 -7.66
C GLY A 605 -20.58 0.54 -8.47
N THR A 606 -20.32 -0.40 -9.39
CA THR A 606 -21.38 -1.21 -10.05
C THR A 606 -21.56 -2.53 -9.33
N PHE A 607 -22.77 -3.11 -9.33
CA PHE A 607 -23.02 -4.39 -8.65
C PHE A 607 -22.09 -5.52 -9.13
N LEU A 608 -21.97 -5.72 -10.45
CA LEU A 608 -21.09 -6.75 -11.01
C LEU A 608 -19.62 -6.47 -10.67
N GLY A 609 -19.19 -5.21 -10.75
CA GLY A 609 -17.82 -4.82 -10.42
C GLY A 609 -17.47 -5.04 -8.94
N GLU A 610 -18.42 -4.82 -8.02
CA GLU A 610 -18.22 -5.09 -6.59
C GLU A 610 -18.19 -6.58 -6.26
N VAL A 611 -19.02 -7.40 -6.94
CA VAL A 611 -18.97 -8.87 -6.80
C VAL A 611 -17.63 -9.42 -7.28
N VAL A 612 -17.15 -8.97 -8.45
CA VAL A 612 -15.84 -9.39 -8.99
C VAL A 612 -14.69 -8.96 -8.08
N ARG A 613 -14.69 -7.71 -7.59
CA ARG A 613 -13.69 -7.24 -6.61
C ARG A 613 -13.67 -8.07 -5.34
N SER A 614 -14.84 -8.46 -4.86
CA SER A 614 -14.96 -9.29 -3.67
C SER A 614 -14.48 -10.72 -3.91
N TYR A 615 -14.68 -11.28 -5.10
CA TYR A 615 -14.09 -12.57 -5.46
C TYR A 615 -12.57 -12.47 -5.60
N ALA A 616 -12.09 -11.46 -6.33
CA ALA A 616 -10.68 -11.16 -6.55
C ALA A 616 -9.91 -11.04 -5.23
N MET A 617 -10.50 -10.38 -4.25
CA MET A 617 -9.99 -10.24 -2.89
C MET A 617 -9.52 -11.59 -2.31
N PHE A 618 -10.36 -12.64 -2.33
CA PHE A 618 -10.02 -13.96 -1.79
C PHE A 618 -9.04 -14.77 -2.65
N LYS A 619 -8.83 -14.40 -3.91
CA LYS A 619 -7.88 -15.05 -4.82
C LYS A 619 -6.53 -14.33 -4.92
N ASN A 620 -6.44 -13.10 -4.42
CA ASN A 620 -5.28 -12.24 -4.59
C ASN A 620 -3.98 -12.82 -3.99
N PHE A 621 -4.04 -13.35 -2.77
CA PHE A 621 -2.86 -13.90 -2.11
C PHE A 621 -2.29 -15.15 -2.81
N PRO A 622 -3.07 -16.21 -3.10
CA PRO A 622 -2.58 -17.36 -3.88
C PRO A 622 -2.02 -16.97 -5.25
N VAL A 623 -2.71 -16.06 -5.96
CA VAL A 623 -2.23 -15.55 -7.27
C VAL A 623 -0.91 -14.81 -7.11
N THR A 624 -0.73 -14.03 -6.05
CA THR A 624 0.52 -13.31 -5.82
C THR A 624 1.67 -14.27 -5.51
N ILE A 625 1.48 -15.26 -4.63
CA ILE A 625 2.50 -16.30 -4.38
C ILE A 625 2.90 -16.98 -5.68
N MET A 626 1.90 -17.34 -6.50
CA MET A 626 2.12 -17.96 -7.81
C MET A 626 2.95 -17.04 -8.72
N LEU A 627 2.51 -15.81 -8.95
CA LEU A 627 3.21 -14.87 -9.85
C LEU A 627 4.63 -14.56 -9.39
N THR A 628 4.84 -14.47 -8.07
CA THR A 628 6.13 -14.08 -7.49
C THR A 628 7.13 -15.23 -7.53
N HIS A 629 6.81 -16.38 -6.92
CA HIS A 629 7.74 -17.51 -6.85
C HIS A 629 7.79 -18.32 -8.14
N ALA A 630 6.68 -18.46 -8.89
CA ALA A 630 6.74 -19.18 -10.17
C ALA A 630 7.62 -18.43 -11.17
N ARG A 631 7.54 -17.08 -11.22
CA ARG A 631 8.42 -16.29 -12.09
C ARG A 631 9.89 -16.46 -11.73
N ARG A 632 10.27 -16.26 -10.46
CA ARG A 632 11.66 -16.43 -10.00
C ARG A 632 12.16 -17.87 -10.25
N GLY A 633 11.31 -18.86 -10.05
CA GLY A 633 11.63 -20.26 -10.35
C GLY A 633 11.80 -20.55 -11.84
N LEU A 634 10.93 -20.01 -12.70
CA LEU A 634 11.01 -20.19 -14.16
C LEU A 634 12.14 -19.39 -14.81
N GLN A 635 12.61 -18.33 -14.15
CA GLN A 635 13.76 -17.51 -14.57
C GLN A 635 15.13 -18.13 -14.22
N GLN A 636 15.18 -19.25 -13.50
CA GLN A 636 16.44 -19.93 -13.23
C GLN A 636 17.12 -20.38 -14.54
N ALA A 637 18.45 -20.27 -14.60
CA ALA A 637 19.21 -20.47 -15.84
C ALA A 637 19.14 -21.90 -16.39
N THR A 638 19.09 -22.91 -15.53
CA THR A 638 19.11 -24.33 -15.92
C THR A 638 17.79 -25.00 -15.59
N LEU A 639 17.40 -26.03 -16.36
CA LEU A 639 16.22 -26.84 -16.08
C LEU A 639 16.26 -27.44 -14.66
N GLY A 640 17.44 -27.91 -14.22
CA GLY A 640 17.66 -28.39 -12.86
C GLY A 640 17.48 -27.30 -11.80
N GLY A 641 17.92 -26.06 -12.06
CA GLY A 641 17.68 -24.91 -11.20
C GLY A 641 16.20 -24.58 -11.06
N LYS A 642 15.45 -24.61 -12.17
CA LYS A 642 13.99 -24.43 -12.18
C LYS A 642 13.29 -25.49 -11.33
N ALA A 643 13.61 -26.76 -11.57
CA ALA A 643 13.05 -27.89 -10.83
C ALA A 643 13.39 -27.84 -9.34
N LYS A 644 14.65 -27.51 -8.99
CA LYS A 644 15.09 -27.37 -7.59
C LYS A 644 14.33 -26.26 -6.88
N TYR A 645 14.23 -25.08 -7.49
CA TYR A 645 13.52 -23.93 -6.89
C TYR A 645 12.04 -24.25 -6.69
N LEU A 646 11.32 -24.59 -7.77
CA LEU A 646 9.88 -24.82 -7.73
C LEU A 646 9.52 -26.05 -6.90
N GLY A 647 10.29 -27.13 -7.00
CA GLY A 647 10.08 -28.36 -6.24
C GLY A 647 10.30 -28.15 -4.75
N SER A 648 11.41 -27.53 -4.34
CA SER A 648 11.65 -27.24 -2.91
C SER A 648 10.65 -26.23 -2.34
N PHE A 649 10.22 -25.25 -3.14
CA PHE A 649 9.17 -24.31 -2.74
C PHE A 649 7.83 -25.02 -2.53
N PHE A 650 7.41 -25.89 -3.46
CA PHE A 650 6.19 -26.67 -3.32
C PHE A 650 6.21 -27.59 -2.10
N LEU A 651 7.30 -28.33 -1.90
CA LEU A 651 7.46 -29.21 -0.75
C LEU A 651 7.43 -28.40 0.56
N GLY A 652 8.07 -27.24 0.57
CA GLY A 652 8.07 -26.34 1.72
C GLY A 652 6.68 -25.80 2.05
N LEU A 653 5.92 -25.35 1.04
CA LEU A 653 4.53 -24.93 1.22
C LEU A 653 3.63 -26.08 1.68
N THR A 654 3.85 -27.29 1.17
CA THR A 654 3.10 -28.48 1.60
C THR A 654 3.40 -28.81 3.07
N ALA A 655 4.66 -28.71 3.50
CA ALA A 655 5.05 -28.88 4.91
C ALA A 655 4.43 -27.80 5.81
N ALA A 656 4.44 -26.53 5.39
CA ALA A 656 3.72 -25.46 6.09
C ALA A 656 2.21 -25.74 6.15
N GLY A 657 1.64 -26.24 5.06
CA GLY A 657 0.24 -26.65 4.97
C GLY A 657 -0.11 -27.83 5.88
N ALA A 658 0.82 -28.75 6.12
CA ALA A 658 0.68 -29.84 7.06
C ALA A 658 0.60 -29.33 8.51
N LEU A 659 1.55 -28.46 8.92
CA LEU A 659 1.52 -27.80 10.23
C LEU A 659 0.24 -26.99 10.43
N SER A 660 -0.15 -26.24 9.39
CA SER A 660 -1.40 -25.47 9.39
C SER A 660 -2.59 -26.41 9.58
N THR A 661 -2.67 -27.50 8.80
CA THR A 661 -3.78 -28.45 8.88
C THR A 661 -3.94 -28.99 10.31
N GLN A 662 -2.86 -29.41 10.95
CA GLN A 662 -2.93 -29.87 12.34
C GLN A 662 -3.39 -28.78 13.30
N ALA A 663 -2.84 -27.57 13.19
CA ALA A 663 -3.26 -26.44 14.03
C ALA A 663 -4.76 -26.12 13.87
N TYR A 664 -5.28 -26.20 12.66
CA TYR A 664 -6.71 -25.98 12.38
C TYR A 664 -7.61 -27.07 12.94
N GLU A 665 -7.17 -28.34 12.91
CA GLU A 665 -7.95 -29.43 13.49
C GLU A 665 -8.04 -29.30 15.01
N ILE A 666 -6.91 -29.05 15.66
CA ILE A 666 -6.86 -28.79 17.11
C ILE A 666 -7.76 -27.59 17.45
N ALA A 667 -7.62 -26.48 16.75
CA ALA A 667 -8.44 -25.27 16.97
C ALA A 667 -9.94 -25.48 16.67
N ALA A 668 -10.31 -26.52 15.93
CA ALA A 668 -11.70 -26.90 15.66
C ALA A 668 -12.28 -27.88 16.71
N GLY A 669 -11.51 -28.27 17.72
CA GLY A 669 -11.93 -29.25 18.73
C GLY A 669 -11.72 -30.71 18.30
N ARG A 670 -11.01 -30.94 17.18
CA ARG A 670 -10.68 -32.25 16.64
C ARG A 670 -9.25 -32.65 17.00
N ASP A 671 -8.99 -33.95 17.04
CA ASP A 671 -7.62 -34.45 17.13
C ASP A 671 -6.85 -34.16 15.85
N PRO A 672 -5.51 -34.08 15.90
CA PRO A 672 -4.67 -34.11 14.70
C PRO A 672 -5.07 -35.21 13.71
N MET A 673 -5.01 -34.89 12.43
CA MET A 673 -5.17 -35.89 11.36
C MET A 673 -3.99 -36.86 11.36
N ASP A 674 -4.26 -38.09 10.96
CA ASP A 674 -3.22 -39.07 10.64
C ASP A 674 -2.34 -38.57 9.48
N MET A 675 -1.05 -38.34 9.75
CA MET A 675 -0.09 -37.87 8.74
C MET A 675 0.37 -38.96 7.78
N THR A 676 0.04 -40.23 8.01
CA THR A 676 0.31 -41.33 7.06
C THR A 676 -0.75 -41.42 5.97
N SER A 677 -1.91 -40.78 6.17
CA SER A 677 -3.01 -40.73 5.22
C SER A 677 -2.68 -39.86 3.98
N PRO A 678 -2.93 -40.35 2.74
CA PRO A 678 -2.85 -39.53 1.54
C PRO A 678 -3.79 -38.32 1.57
N GLN A 679 -4.95 -38.45 2.23
CA GLN A 679 -5.93 -37.38 2.38
C GLN A 679 -5.35 -36.22 3.21
N PHE A 680 -4.53 -36.50 4.23
CA PHE A 680 -3.83 -35.47 4.98
C PHE A 680 -2.89 -34.67 4.09
N TRP A 681 -2.04 -35.33 3.30
CA TRP A 681 -1.09 -34.65 2.43
C TRP A 681 -1.75 -33.91 1.26
N GLY A 682 -2.86 -34.43 0.72
CA GLY A 682 -3.68 -33.69 -0.24
C GLY A 682 -4.25 -32.40 0.35
N LYS A 683 -4.77 -32.47 1.59
CA LYS A 683 -5.26 -31.30 2.32
C LYS A 683 -4.15 -30.33 2.70
N ALA A 684 -2.97 -30.83 3.09
CA ALA A 684 -1.79 -30.04 3.38
C ALA A 684 -1.30 -29.27 2.14
N ALA A 685 -1.18 -29.95 0.99
CA ALA A 685 -0.79 -29.33 -0.27
C ALA A 685 -1.79 -28.25 -0.72
N LEU A 686 -3.10 -28.50 -0.56
CA LEU A 686 -4.14 -27.53 -0.85
C LEU A 686 -4.04 -26.30 0.08
N ARG A 687 -3.92 -26.55 1.38
CA ARG A 687 -3.89 -25.51 2.42
C ARG A 687 -2.63 -24.67 2.38
N GLY A 688 -1.49 -25.28 2.05
CA GLY A 688 -0.22 -24.59 1.84
C GLY A 688 -0.21 -23.70 0.60
N GLY A 689 -1.27 -23.72 -0.22
CA GLY A 689 -1.29 -23.02 -1.51
C GLY A 689 -0.38 -23.66 -2.55
N GLY A 690 0.12 -24.86 -2.27
CA GLY A 690 0.96 -25.64 -3.17
C GLY A 690 0.21 -25.92 -4.47
N LEU A 691 -0.99 -26.50 -4.43
CA LEU A 691 -1.65 -27.06 -5.63
C LEU A 691 -2.03 -26.08 -6.78
N GLY A 692 -1.78 -24.78 -6.66
CA GLY A 692 -2.03 -23.80 -7.72
C GLY A 692 -1.30 -24.07 -9.05
N TYR A 693 -0.32 -24.98 -9.08
CA TYR A 693 0.44 -25.35 -10.28
C TYR A 693 0.03 -26.70 -10.93
N LEU A 694 -0.80 -27.54 -10.28
CA LEU A 694 -1.19 -28.89 -10.76
C LEU A 694 -2.69 -29.20 -10.64
N GLY A 695 -3.53 -28.16 -10.65
CA GLY A 695 -4.97 -28.28 -10.33
C GLY A 695 -5.68 -29.46 -11.02
N ASP A 696 -5.42 -29.69 -12.30
CA ASP A 696 -6.21 -30.67 -13.06
C ASP A 696 -5.91 -32.14 -12.68
N PHE A 697 -4.75 -32.46 -12.10
CA PHE A 697 -4.35 -33.84 -11.82
C PHE A 697 -4.76 -34.34 -10.40
N LEU A 698 -4.90 -33.43 -9.43
CA LEU A 698 -5.23 -33.78 -8.04
C LEU A 698 -6.70 -33.54 -7.66
N PHE A 699 -7.38 -32.57 -8.29
CA PHE A 699 -8.75 -32.22 -7.91
C PHE A 699 -9.80 -33.26 -8.36
N ALA A 700 -9.48 -34.10 -9.35
CA ALA A 700 -10.34 -35.19 -9.79
C ALA A 700 -10.55 -36.27 -8.69
N GLU A 701 -9.56 -36.52 -7.84
CA GLU A 701 -9.64 -37.51 -6.75
C GLU A 701 -10.25 -36.96 -5.46
N LEU A 702 -10.03 -35.68 -5.14
CA LEU A 702 -10.62 -35.03 -3.95
C LEU A 702 -12.13 -34.76 -4.10
N ASN A 703 -12.62 -34.63 -5.34
CA ASN A 703 -14.05 -34.46 -5.64
C ASN A 703 -14.92 -35.66 -5.22
N ARG A 704 -14.32 -36.82 -4.93
CA ARG A 704 -15.02 -38.03 -4.49
C ARG A 704 -15.48 -37.98 -3.02
N TYR A 705 -15.11 -36.96 -2.25
CA TYR A 705 -15.33 -36.88 -0.79
C TYR A 705 -16.35 -35.81 -0.31
N GLY A 706 -17.18 -35.29 -1.20
CA GLY A 706 -18.53 -34.81 -0.84
C GLY A 706 -18.69 -33.34 -0.42
N SER A 707 -18.07 -32.41 -1.16
CA SER A 707 -18.50 -31.00 -1.21
C SER A 707 -18.24 -30.47 -2.63
N GLY A 708 -19.28 -29.98 -3.31
CA GLY A 708 -19.25 -29.59 -4.71
C GLY A 708 -18.55 -28.25 -4.98
N LEU A 709 -18.00 -28.10 -6.19
CA LEU A 709 -17.39 -26.86 -6.70
C LEU A 709 -18.42 -25.71 -6.81
N ASP A 710 -19.69 -26.03 -6.82
CA ASP A 710 -20.85 -25.15 -6.85
C ASP A 710 -20.88 -24.17 -5.66
N ASP A 711 -20.50 -24.60 -4.45
CA ASP A 711 -20.28 -23.71 -3.28
C ASP A 711 -18.98 -22.89 -3.38
N MET A 712 -18.00 -23.36 -4.17
CA MET A 712 -16.71 -22.72 -4.37
C MET A 712 -16.76 -21.59 -5.42
N VAL A 713 -17.77 -21.62 -6.29
CA VAL A 713 -18.07 -20.58 -7.30
C VAL A 713 -18.86 -19.42 -6.70
N ALA A 714 -19.77 -19.69 -5.76
CA ALA A 714 -20.50 -18.66 -5.02
C ALA A 714 -19.62 -18.05 -3.90
N GLY A 715 -18.71 -17.13 -4.26
CA GLY A 715 -17.78 -16.51 -3.31
C GLY A 715 -18.45 -15.90 -2.06
N PRO A 716 -17.70 -15.59 -0.98
CA PRO A 716 -18.23 -15.18 0.33
C PRO A 716 -19.31 -14.10 0.33
N MET A 717 -19.26 -13.15 -0.61
CA MET A 717 -20.30 -12.13 -0.77
C MET A 717 -21.65 -12.68 -1.23
N ILE A 718 -21.63 -13.66 -2.14
CA ILE A 718 -22.85 -14.30 -2.66
C ILE A 718 -23.48 -15.12 -1.53
N SER A 719 -22.67 -15.85 -0.76
CA SER A 719 -23.16 -16.55 0.43
C SER A 719 -23.79 -15.58 1.44
N PHE A 720 -23.15 -14.44 1.71
CA PHE A 720 -23.68 -13.42 2.62
C PHE A 720 -25.03 -12.88 2.16
N MET A 721 -25.16 -12.52 0.88
CA MET A 721 -26.42 -12.04 0.31
C MET A 721 -27.51 -13.11 0.35
N SER A 722 -27.16 -14.37 0.06
CA SER A 722 -28.09 -15.49 0.13
C SER A 722 -28.57 -15.72 1.56
N ASP A 723 -27.66 -15.76 2.54
CA ASP A 723 -27.99 -15.97 3.95
C ASP A 723 -28.83 -14.81 4.51
N LEU A 724 -28.51 -13.56 4.13
CA LEU A 724 -29.29 -12.38 4.51
C LEU A 724 -30.70 -12.42 3.90
N ARG A 725 -30.83 -12.81 2.63
CA ARG A 725 -32.13 -12.98 1.96
C ARG A 725 -32.95 -14.06 2.64
N ASN A 726 -32.36 -15.21 2.96
CA ASN A 726 -33.06 -16.30 3.65
C ASN A 726 -33.57 -15.83 5.01
N LEU A 727 -32.70 -15.19 5.80
CA LEU A 727 -33.04 -14.64 7.11
C LEU A 727 -34.19 -13.62 7.05
N THR A 728 -34.25 -12.81 6.00
CA THR A 728 -35.24 -11.73 5.86
C THR A 728 -36.45 -12.15 5.02
N VAL A 729 -36.32 -12.11 3.68
CA VAL A 729 -37.39 -12.40 2.72
C VAL A 729 -37.83 -13.86 2.77
N GLY A 730 -36.89 -14.79 2.98
CA GLY A 730 -37.19 -16.23 3.07
C GLY A 730 -38.15 -16.55 4.21
N ASN A 731 -37.85 -16.10 5.44
CA ASN A 731 -38.75 -16.28 6.58
C ASN A 731 -40.10 -15.57 6.39
N LEU A 732 -40.13 -14.38 5.74
CA LEU A 732 -41.39 -13.69 5.44
C LEU A 732 -42.26 -14.48 4.43
N MET A 733 -41.64 -15.10 3.43
CA MET A 733 -42.33 -15.98 2.49
C MET A 733 -42.78 -17.28 3.16
N GLU A 734 -41.94 -17.93 3.96
CA GLU A 734 -42.32 -19.12 4.74
C GLU A 734 -43.51 -18.82 5.67
N LEU A 735 -43.50 -17.67 6.34
CA LEU A 735 -44.61 -17.19 7.17
C LEU A 735 -45.88 -16.94 6.35
N ALA A 736 -45.76 -16.30 5.18
CA ALA A 736 -46.88 -16.04 4.28
C ALA A 736 -47.47 -17.32 3.66
N GLU A 737 -46.63 -18.34 3.45
CA GLU A 737 -47.02 -19.68 2.97
C GLU A 737 -47.52 -20.61 4.10
N GLY A 738 -47.56 -20.14 5.36
CA GLY A 738 -48.00 -20.93 6.50
C GLY A 738 -47.04 -22.04 6.95
N LYS A 739 -45.75 -21.95 6.57
CA LYS A 739 -44.69 -22.88 6.98
C LYS A 739 -44.02 -22.40 8.27
N ASP A 740 -43.48 -23.34 9.05
CA ASP A 740 -42.69 -23.02 10.24
C ASP A 740 -41.44 -22.22 9.85
N THR A 741 -41.33 -20.99 10.37
CA THR A 741 -40.20 -20.10 10.12
C THR A 741 -38.94 -20.60 10.79
N LYS A 742 -37.81 -20.55 10.10
CA LYS A 742 -36.48 -20.94 10.63
C LYS A 742 -35.71 -19.76 11.22
N PHE A 743 -36.37 -18.64 11.48
CA PHE A 743 -35.75 -17.36 11.82
C PHE A 743 -34.70 -17.45 12.94
N ALA A 744 -35.01 -18.10 14.07
CA ALA A 744 -34.08 -18.21 15.19
C ALA A 744 -32.79 -18.97 14.81
N LYS A 745 -32.94 -20.11 14.12
CA LYS A 745 -31.82 -20.91 13.62
C LYS A 745 -30.99 -20.17 12.58
N GLU A 746 -31.65 -19.48 11.65
CA GLU A 746 -30.99 -18.71 10.60
C GLU A 746 -30.27 -17.49 11.17
N LEU A 747 -30.86 -16.81 12.16
CA LEU A 747 -30.22 -15.69 12.87
C LEU A 747 -28.98 -16.16 13.63
N LEU A 748 -29.07 -17.27 14.36
CA LEU A 748 -27.93 -17.85 15.08
C LEU A 748 -26.83 -18.29 14.11
N SER A 749 -27.19 -18.91 12.98
CA SER A 749 -26.23 -19.35 11.95
C SER A 749 -25.57 -18.15 11.27
N PHE A 750 -26.35 -17.10 10.97
CA PHE A 750 -25.86 -15.85 10.39
C PHE A 750 -24.90 -15.14 11.35
N GLY A 751 -25.28 -15.00 12.63
CA GLY A 751 -24.42 -14.44 13.67
C GLY A 751 -23.14 -15.25 13.86
N ALA A 752 -23.23 -16.57 13.96
CA ALA A 752 -22.07 -17.45 14.07
C ALA A 752 -21.10 -17.33 12.87
N ARG A 753 -21.61 -17.07 11.67
CA ARG A 753 -20.83 -17.02 10.43
C ARG A 753 -20.24 -15.64 10.16
N TYR A 754 -20.95 -14.57 10.50
CA TYR A 754 -20.62 -13.20 10.08
C TYR A 754 -20.31 -12.23 11.23
N ALA A 755 -20.45 -12.64 12.51
CA ALA A 755 -20.04 -11.80 13.62
C ALA A 755 -18.51 -11.58 13.59
N PRO A 756 -18.04 -10.32 13.53
CA PRO A 756 -16.61 -10.00 13.61
C PRO A 756 -15.95 -10.63 14.84
N GLY A 757 -14.78 -11.25 14.64
CA GLY A 757 -14.02 -11.86 15.74
C GLY A 757 -14.54 -13.21 16.24
N SER A 758 -15.69 -13.69 15.74
CA SER A 758 -16.23 -15.03 16.06
C SER A 758 -15.27 -16.17 15.69
N THR A 759 -14.31 -15.90 14.80
CA THR A 759 -13.32 -16.89 14.35
C THR A 759 -11.94 -16.70 14.94
N LEU A 760 -11.73 -15.85 15.95
CA LEU A 760 -10.43 -15.72 16.63
C LEU A 760 -9.93 -17.09 17.08
N TRP A 761 -8.77 -17.52 16.61
CA TRP A 761 -8.32 -18.92 16.73
C TRP A 761 -8.29 -19.47 18.16
N TYR A 762 -8.00 -18.62 19.15
CA TYR A 762 -7.95 -18.99 20.57
C TYR A 762 -9.32 -18.97 21.26
N ALA A 763 -10.33 -18.28 20.70
CA ALA A 763 -11.64 -18.10 21.32
C ALA A 763 -12.78 -18.84 20.58
N LYS A 764 -12.60 -19.09 19.29
CA LYS A 764 -13.60 -19.64 18.36
C LYS A 764 -14.25 -20.92 18.89
N LEU A 765 -13.46 -21.86 19.39
CA LEU A 765 -13.97 -23.14 19.87
C LEU A 765 -14.85 -22.96 21.10
N ALA A 766 -14.40 -22.20 22.10
CA ALA A 766 -15.17 -21.92 23.30
C ALA A 766 -16.48 -21.18 22.98
N LEU A 767 -16.43 -20.12 22.16
CA LEU A 767 -17.63 -19.40 21.71
C LEU A 767 -18.62 -20.34 21.01
N ARG A 768 -18.11 -21.22 20.14
CA ARG A 768 -18.95 -22.20 19.44
C ARG A 768 -19.60 -23.19 20.39
N ARG A 769 -18.84 -23.75 21.34
CA ARG A 769 -19.30 -24.84 22.20
C ARG A 769 -20.18 -24.37 23.36
N LEU A 770 -19.79 -23.28 23.99
CA LEU A 770 -20.43 -22.76 25.21
C LEU A 770 -21.66 -21.90 24.91
N ILE A 771 -21.70 -21.23 23.75
CA ILE A 771 -22.76 -20.28 23.43
C ILE A 771 -23.55 -20.77 22.21
N LEU A 772 -22.89 -20.90 21.06
CA LEU A 772 -23.62 -21.15 19.80
C LEU A 772 -24.27 -22.54 19.76
N ASP A 773 -23.55 -23.59 20.14
CA ASP A 773 -24.07 -24.95 20.12
C ASP A 773 -25.23 -25.11 21.13
N GLN A 774 -25.18 -24.42 22.27
CA GLN A 774 -26.25 -24.43 23.29
C GLN A 774 -27.50 -23.72 22.76
N LEU A 775 -27.36 -22.50 22.22
CA LEU A 775 -28.46 -21.77 21.60
C LEU A 775 -29.07 -22.54 20.41
N MET A 776 -28.24 -23.27 19.65
CA MET A 776 -28.70 -24.08 18.52
C MET A 776 -29.50 -25.32 18.97
N GLN A 777 -29.16 -25.93 20.12
CA GLN A 777 -29.94 -27.04 20.68
C GLN A 777 -31.34 -26.60 21.10
N GLU A 778 -31.47 -25.38 21.63
CA GLU A 778 -32.76 -24.79 21.99
C GLU A 778 -33.54 -24.33 20.74
N ALA A 779 -32.86 -23.75 19.75
CA ALA A 779 -33.50 -23.18 18.56
C ALA A 779 -33.82 -24.20 17.45
N ASP A 780 -33.20 -25.38 17.46
CA ASP A 780 -33.43 -26.42 16.45
C ASP A 780 -33.44 -27.83 17.07
N PRO A 781 -34.60 -28.52 17.11
CA PRO A 781 -34.71 -29.90 17.61
C PRO A 781 -33.78 -30.90 16.89
N ALA A 782 -33.37 -30.61 15.66
CA ALA A 782 -32.46 -31.46 14.89
C ALA A 782 -30.97 -31.20 15.21
N ALA A 783 -30.61 -30.19 16.01
CA ALA A 783 -29.23 -29.81 16.28
C ALA A 783 -28.40 -30.95 16.88
N ALA A 784 -28.92 -31.61 17.93
CA ALA A 784 -28.22 -32.73 18.58
C ALA A 784 -27.96 -33.90 17.60
N ARG A 785 -28.89 -34.15 16.67
CA ARG A 785 -28.72 -35.15 15.61
C ARG A 785 -27.61 -34.74 14.64
N ARG A 786 -27.59 -33.48 14.21
CA ARG A 786 -26.56 -32.92 13.31
C ARG A 786 -25.17 -32.98 13.95
N PHE A 787 -25.06 -32.66 15.24
CA PHE A 787 -23.80 -32.77 15.99
C PHE A 787 -23.27 -34.22 16.04
N ARG A 788 -24.14 -35.20 16.30
CA ARG A 788 -23.75 -36.63 16.25
C ARG A 788 -23.33 -37.04 14.84
N GLN A 789 -24.04 -36.58 13.81
CA GLN A 789 -23.69 -36.85 12.41
C GLN A 789 -22.33 -36.24 12.04
N GLU A 790 -22.01 -35.04 12.52
CA GLU A 790 -20.71 -34.39 12.32
C GLU A 790 -19.57 -35.25 12.90
N VAL A 791 -19.72 -35.72 14.14
CA VAL A 791 -18.73 -36.59 14.81
C VAL A 791 -18.56 -37.92 14.06
N VAL A 792 -19.65 -38.58 13.69
CA VAL A 792 -19.61 -39.85 12.93
C VAL A 792 -18.97 -39.65 11.56
N ARG A 793 -19.28 -38.56 10.85
CA ARG A 793 -18.67 -38.23 9.56
C ARG A 793 -17.17 -37.99 9.72
N SER A 794 -16.75 -37.24 10.72
CA SER A 794 -15.33 -36.98 11.00
C SER A 794 -14.55 -38.28 11.20
N ARG A 795 -15.09 -39.19 12.01
CA ARG A 795 -14.46 -40.50 12.26
C ARG A 795 -14.44 -41.38 11.01
N LYS A 796 -15.52 -41.41 10.23
CA LYS A 796 -15.61 -42.23 8.99
C LYS A 796 -14.72 -41.74 7.86
N VAL A 797 -14.64 -40.41 7.67
CA VAL A 797 -13.95 -39.82 6.51
C VAL A 797 -12.47 -39.56 6.80
N TYR A 798 -12.14 -39.13 8.02
CA TYR A 798 -10.80 -38.69 8.37
C TYR A 798 -10.14 -39.53 9.47
N GLY A 799 -10.83 -40.52 10.04
CA GLY A 799 -10.31 -41.27 11.19
C GLY A 799 -10.16 -40.43 12.47
N GLN A 800 -10.73 -39.23 12.51
CA GLN A 800 -10.51 -38.26 13.58
C GLN A 800 -11.66 -38.23 14.58
N ASP A 801 -11.30 -38.28 15.86
CA ASP A 801 -12.21 -37.98 16.97
C ASP A 801 -12.11 -36.51 17.40
N TYR A 802 -12.99 -36.14 18.33
CA TYR A 802 -13.04 -34.81 18.93
C TYR A 802 -12.58 -34.87 20.38
N TRP A 803 -11.67 -33.98 20.75
CA TRP A 803 -11.32 -33.71 22.14
C TRP A 803 -12.32 -32.75 22.80
N TRP A 804 -12.99 -31.91 21.99
CA TRP A 804 -14.14 -31.11 22.41
C TRP A 804 -15.29 -31.22 21.40
N ARG A 805 -16.23 -32.12 21.71
CA ARG A 805 -17.37 -32.47 20.85
C ARG A 805 -18.38 -31.33 20.69
N PRO A 806 -19.04 -31.24 19.52
CA PRO A 806 -20.17 -30.32 19.35
C PRO A 806 -21.31 -30.58 20.33
N GLY A 807 -21.88 -29.50 20.85
CA GLY A 807 -22.95 -29.55 21.85
C GLY A 807 -22.51 -29.79 23.30
N GLN A 808 -21.22 -30.04 23.55
CA GLN A 808 -20.71 -30.23 24.92
C GLN A 808 -20.19 -28.91 25.51
N THR A 809 -20.51 -28.67 26.78
CA THR A 809 -20.08 -27.48 27.53
C THR A 809 -18.66 -27.59 28.11
N ALA A 810 -18.05 -28.78 28.06
CA ALA A 810 -16.67 -29.01 28.48
C ALA A 810 -15.97 -29.97 27.50
N PRO A 811 -14.63 -29.89 27.39
CA PRO A 811 -13.88 -30.90 26.65
C PRO A 811 -13.95 -32.26 27.36
N ASP A 812 -14.06 -33.32 26.57
CA ASP A 812 -14.08 -34.69 27.12
C ASP A 812 -12.68 -35.16 27.52
N ARG A 813 -11.65 -34.62 26.85
CA ARG A 813 -10.23 -34.93 27.04
C ARG A 813 -9.32 -33.89 26.39
N SER A 814 -8.01 -34.03 26.55
CA SER A 814 -7.02 -33.31 25.75
C SER A 814 -6.94 -33.84 24.31
N PRO A 815 -6.39 -33.05 23.36
CA PRO A 815 -6.11 -33.54 22.01
C PRO A 815 -5.20 -34.77 22.04
N ALA A 816 -5.53 -35.79 21.24
CA ALA A 816 -4.75 -37.01 21.11
C ALA A 816 -3.78 -36.87 19.93
N PHE A 817 -2.48 -36.73 20.19
CA PHE A 817 -1.47 -36.47 19.16
C PHE A 817 -1.00 -37.71 18.38
N GLY A 818 -1.58 -38.89 18.62
CA GLY A 818 -1.20 -40.15 17.94
C GLY A 818 -1.23 -40.05 16.41
N GLY A 819 -2.20 -39.33 15.84
CA GLY A 819 -2.28 -39.10 14.39
C GLY A 819 -1.08 -38.34 13.79
N VAL A 820 -0.35 -37.54 14.59
CA VAL A 820 0.85 -36.85 14.08
C VAL A 820 1.97 -37.83 13.72
N ILE A 821 2.00 -39.01 14.36
CA ILE A 821 3.03 -40.04 14.19
C ILE A 821 2.51 -41.33 13.54
N GLY A 822 1.27 -41.35 13.05
CA GLY A 822 0.66 -42.52 12.39
C GLY A 822 0.12 -43.60 13.32
N GLY A 823 -0.35 -43.20 14.51
CA GLY A 823 -0.90 -44.09 15.54
C GLY A 823 -2.42 -44.25 15.52
#